data_AF-A0A1C4VYG8-F1
#
_entry.id   AF-A0A1C4VYG8-F1
#
_cell.length_a   1.000
_cell.length_b   1.000
_cell.length_c   1.000
_cell.angle_alpha   90.00
_cell.angle_beta   90.00
_cell.angle_gamma   90.00
#
_symmetry.space_group_name_H-M   'P 1'
#
loop_
_entity.id
_entity.type
_entity.pdbx_description
1 polymer ?
#
loop_
_entity_poly.entity_id
_entity_poly.type
_entity_poly.pdbx_seq_one_letter_code
_entity_poly.pdbx_strand_id
1 'polypeptide(L)'
;MSVDGWNTLLVLGGIRSGKSEFAESLVADAPMVRYVATAGEGDPEDTEWAARLAAHRARRPGSWTTEETAADPGRLAEVIAAAGPGETLLVDDLGGWVTVLLDPAHQPADDTATIAELAAAVRASAARLVLVSPEVGLSLVPTTPLGRVFTDALGQTNRAVADACDAVVLVVAGQPAWLKPAAPPRPGVPAQAGPGEAGAPTQRVAGRPTAGTAEPALPEVLAPAAPPPPAPEPVPAPDWATATTALPLVATGLVIQPGMELPMPDDYAGPQAVDRLATLDLPGAGLGVLEQVVGFAAATQGTPTPAPWSSVRVLLLHGDHAGGASAGTAPGESARRARQARAGQGALARLAAESGAGLQVVETPASGAMEDEPALTADQVESALRYGWRLAEQAADAGVQLLVLAACGAGTEAAAAAVLVATAGAEPPAVLGRVVTEQGEFDDAAWMVRCAAVRDALHRTRRSPRDAKDVLAELGGGDIAVATGVLLGATARRLPVLLDGPVGVAAGMVSRDLAGQARHWCLLPDHGGQPAVRLAADVLGLTPLVDLRLGLGEGATALAALPLLRSALALAASLPVHPSLRDTEGDEEFAEPEPTGPGPTTTEPEPASPAPTTEPEYAEPEPAGPGPTTTEPEPASPAPTTEPEFAEPEPAGPGPSRAATVGPDEPVAVPDTPGRRAD
;
A
#
# COMPACT_ATOMS: atom_id res chain seq x y z
N MET A 1 -13.16 -28.38 -27.54
CA MET A 1 -12.28 -27.31 -27.05
C MET A 1 -13.09 -26.04 -27.04
N SER A 2 -13.16 -25.36 -25.89
CA SER A 2 -13.84 -24.07 -25.74
C SER A 2 -13.31 -23.07 -26.79
N VAL A 3 -14.18 -22.19 -27.27
CA VAL A 3 -13.81 -21.07 -28.17
C VAL A 3 -12.75 -20.16 -27.50
N ASP A 4 -12.65 -20.24 -26.17
CA ASP A 4 -11.84 -19.36 -25.32
C ASP A 4 -10.45 -19.92 -24.95
N GLY A 5 -10.08 -21.11 -25.45
CA GLY A 5 -8.72 -21.66 -25.27
C GLY A 5 -8.41 -22.34 -23.92
N TRP A 6 -9.39 -22.48 -23.02
CA TRP A 6 -9.27 -23.20 -21.75
C TRP A 6 -10.31 -24.31 -21.62
N ASN A 7 -10.01 -25.37 -20.85
CA ASN A 7 -10.99 -26.34 -20.40
C ASN A 7 -11.39 -26.09 -18.94
N THR A 8 -10.46 -25.59 -18.12
CA THR A 8 -10.69 -25.30 -16.70
C THR A 8 -10.36 -23.84 -16.38
N LEU A 9 -11.27 -23.13 -15.71
CA LEU A 9 -11.11 -21.73 -15.36
C LEU A 9 -11.55 -21.47 -13.91
N LEU A 10 -10.70 -20.76 -13.16
CA LEU A 10 -11.01 -20.29 -11.81
C LEU A 10 -11.36 -18.79 -11.82
N VAL A 11 -12.55 -18.45 -11.34
CA VAL A 11 -13.03 -17.09 -11.11
C VAL A 11 -12.91 -16.73 -9.63
N LEU A 12 -11.99 -15.83 -9.32
CA LEU A 12 -11.78 -15.26 -8.00
C LEU A 12 -12.49 -13.92 -7.87
N GLY A 13 -12.86 -13.53 -6.65
CA GLY A 13 -13.36 -12.17 -6.42
C GLY A 13 -13.84 -11.91 -4.99
N GLY A 14 -13.92 -10.63 -4.64
CA GLY A 14 -14.45 -10.19 -3.35
C GLY A 14 -15.98 -10.34 -3.21
N ILE A 15 -16.49 -9.96 -2.05
CA ILE A 15 -17.93 -9.85 -1.81
C ILE A 15 -18.51 -8.80 -2.75
N ARG A 16 -19.60 -9.14 -3.45
CA ARG A 16 -20.29 -8.25 -4.42
C ARG A 16 -19.39 -7.75 -5.56
N SER A 17 -18.32 -8.46 -5.89
CA SER A 17 -17.44 -8.05 -6.98
C SER A 17 -17.97 -8.34 -8.38
N GLY A 18 -19.08 -9.07 -8.52
CA GLY A 18 -19.62 -9.53 -9.81
C GLY A 18 -19.09 -10.89 -10.29
N LYS A 19 -18.38 -11.64 -9.44
CA LYS A 19 -17.73 -12.91 -9.83
C LYS A 19 -18.70 -13.99 -10.31
N SER A 20 -19.87 -14.12 -9.67
CA SER A 20 -20.86 -15.12 -10.06
C SER A 20 -21.53 -14.75 -11.38
N GLU A 21 -21.89 -13.47 -11.59
CA GLU A 21 -22.42 -12.98 -12.85
C GLU A 21 -21.42 -13.17 -14.01
N PHE A 22 -20.13 -12.90 -13.76
CA PHE A 22 -19.08 -13.14 -14.72
C PHE A 22 -18.94 -14.64 -15.05
N ALA A 23 -18.93 -15.51 -14.04
CA ALA A 23 -18.83 -16.95 -14.23
C ALA A 23 -20.02 -17.53 -15.02
N GLU A 24 -21.24 -17.06 -14.75
CA GLU A 24 -22.44 -17.43 -15.49
C GLU A 24 -22.35 -16.99 -16.96
N SER A 25 -21.82 -15.79 -17.23
CA SER A 25 -21.65 -15.30 -18.60
C SER A 25 -20.71 -16.19 -19.44
N LEU A 26 -19.73 -16.84 -18.81
CA LEU A 26 -18.79 -17.75 -19.47
C LEU A 26 -19.43 -19.07 -19.90
N VAL A 27 -20.58 -19.46 -19.33
CA VAL A 27 -21.25 -20.73 -19.65
C VAL A 27 -22.61 -20.54 -20.32
N ALA A 28 -23.00 -19.28 -20.58
CA ALA A 28 -24.31 -18.93 -21.12
C ALA A 28 -24.57 -19.48 -22.54
N ASP A 29 -23.52 -19.75 -23.31
CA ASP A 29 -23.58 -20.34 -24.66
C ASP A 29 -23.70 -21.87 -24.64
N ALA A 30 -23.50 -22.51 -23.49
CA ALA A 30 -23.56 -23.95 -23.36
C ALA A 30 -25.03 -24.47 -23.40
N PRO A 31 -25.31 -25.54 -24.16
CA PRO A 31 -26.68 -26.06 -24.30
C PRO A 31 -27.23 -26.68 -23.02
N MET A 32 -26.37 -27.23 -22.17
CA MET A 32 -26.68 -27.73 -20.83
C MET A 32 -25.52 -27.41 -19.89
N VAL A 33 -25.84 -26.91 -18.70
CA VAL A 33 -24.88 -26.61 -17.63
C VAL A 33 -25.27 -27.40 -16.39
N ARG A 34 -24.31 -28.11 -15.81
CA ARG A 34 -24.46 -28.71 -14.49
C ARG A 34 -23.91 -27.73 -13.46
N TYR A 35 -24.82 -27.11 -12.73
CA TYR A 35 -24.50 -26.22 -11.62
C TYR A 35 -24.22 -27.07 -10.37
N VAL A 36 -23.03 -26.94 -9.79
CA VAL A 36 -22.63 -27.67 -8.59
C VAL A 36 -22.68 -26.72 -7.40
N ALA A 37 -23.68 -26.92 -6.55
CA ALA A 37 -23.85 -26.16 -5.31
C ALA A 37 -23.07 -26.85 -4.18
N THR A 38 -22.20 -26.09 -3.53
CA THR A 38 -21.24 -26.58 -2.53
C THR A 38 -21.55 -26.11 -1.12
N ALA A 39 -22.34 -25.05 -0.97
CA ALA A 39 -22.78 -24.56 0.33
C ALA A 39 -23.91 -25.44 0.91
N GLY A 40 -23.85 -25.71 2.21
CA GLY A 40 -24.91 -26.41 2.94
C GLY A 40 -26.20 -25.59 3.06
N GLU A 41 -27.28 -26.24 3.47
CA GLU A 41 -28.47 -25.54 3.96
C GLU A 41 -28.03 -24.70 5.17
N GLY A 42 -28.01 -23.37 5.02
CA GLY A 42 -27.61 -22.47 6.10
C GLY A 42 -28.60 -22.51 7.26
N ASP A 43 -28.34 -21.72 8.30
CA ASP A 43 -29.26 -21.58 9.43
C ASP A 43 -30.67 -21.20 8.91
N PRO A 44 -31.73 -21.99 9.22
CA PRO A 44 -33.10 -21.69 8.82
C PRO A 44 -33.59 -20.30 9.27
N GLU A 45 -32.94 -19.71 10.28
CA GLU A 45 -33.25 -18.37 10.80
C GLU A 45 -32.49 -17.24 10.07
N ASP A 46 -31.49 -17.55 9.22
CA ASP A 46 -30.78 -16.56 8.40
C ASP A 46 -31.58 -16.22 7.13
N THR A 47 -32.53 -15.31 7.32
CA THR A 47 -33.39 -14.78 6.25
C THR A 47 -32.61 -14.07 5.13
N GLU A 48 -31.42 -13.50 5.42
CA GLU A 48 -30.58 -12.84 4.41
C GLU A 48 -29.89 -13.87 3.51
N TRP A 49 -29.36 -14.94 4.10
CA TRP A 49 -28.79 -16.08 3.37
C TRP A 49 -29.83 -16.80 2.50
N ALA A 50 -31.02 -17.04 3.05
CA ALA A 50 -32.13 -17.65 2.32
C ALA A 50 -32.56 -16.81 1.10
N ALA A 51 -32.61 -15.47 1.25
CA ALA A 51 -32.92 -14.56 0.15
C ALA A 51 -31.84 -14.57 -0.94
N ARG A 52 -30.56 -14.67 -0.57
CA ARG A 52 -29.45 -14.79 -1.53
C ARG A 52 -29.52 -16.10 -2.30
N LEU A 53 -29.79 -17.22 -1.64
CA LEU A 53 -29.92 -18.52 -2.28
C LEU A 53 -31.13 -18.55 -3.24
N ALA A 54 -32.24 -17.92 -2.86
CA ALA A 54 -33.42 -17.77 -3.71
C ALA A 54 -33.15 -16.91 -4.96
N ALA A 55 -32.48 -15.76 -4.80
CA ALA A 55 -32.07 -14.91 -5.92
C ALA A 55 -31.13 -15.66 -6.88
N HIS A 56 -30.20 -16.45 -6.32
CA HIS A 56 -29.27 -17.24 -7.11
C HIS A 56 -29.96 -18.37 -7.88
N ARG A 57 -30.95 -19.03 -7.27
CA ARG A 57 -31.80 -20.04 -7.95
C ARG A 57 -32.66 -19.40 -9.05
N ALA A 58 -33.20 -18.20 -8.82
CA ALA A 58 -34.09 -17.50 -9.76
C ALA A 58 -33.37 -17.01 -11.04
N ARG A 59 -32.06 -16.75 -10.98
CA ARG A 59 -31.25 -16.33 -12.14
C ARG A 59 -30.91 -17.45 -13.12
N ARG A 60 -31.05 -18.71 -12.70
CA ARG A 60 -30.63 -19.87 -13.50
C ARG A 60 -31.65 -20.19 -14.58
N PRO A 61 -31.23 -20.40 -15.84
CA PRO A 61 -32.10 -20.94 -16.88
C PRO A 61 -32.65 -22.32 -16.49
N GLY A 62 -33.91 -22.61 -16.84
CA GLY A 62 -34.52 -23.92 -16.57
C GLY A 62 -33.87 -25.12 -17.30
N SER A 63 -32.93 -24.86 -18.21
CA SER A 63 -32.10 -25.87 -18.88
C SER A 63 -30.91 -26.35 -18.04
N TRP A 64 -30.65 -25.72 -16.88
CA TRP A 64 -29.55 -26.08 -16.00
C TRP A 64 -29.97 -27.16 -15.01
N THR A 65 -29.10 -28.14 -14.76
CA THR A 65 -29.28 -29.13 -13.68
C THR A 65 -28.48 -28.69 -12.46
N THR A 66 -29.02 -28.85 -11.26
CA THR A 66 -28.32 -28.55 -10.01
C THR A 66 -27.93 -29.86 -9.31
N GLU A 67 -26.66 -29.99 -8.92
CA GLU A 67 -26.14 -31.07 -8.09
C GLU A 67 -25.62 -30.45 -6.78
N GLU A 68 -26.16 -30.89 -5.64
CA GLU A 68 -25.77 -30.40 -4.32
C GLU A 68 -24.71 -31.34 -3.73
N THR A 69 -23.60 -30.78 -3.25
CA THR A 69 -22.40 -31.53 -2.80
C THR A 69 -22.05 -31.28 -1.33
N ALA A 70 -22.87 -30.53 -0.61
CA ALA A 70 -22.56 -30.03 0.72
C ALA A 70 -22.53 -31.07 1.85
N ALA A 71 -22.95 -32.31 1.59
CA ALA A 71 -22.96 -33.38 2.61
C ALA A 71 -21.58 -34.02 2.83
N ASP A 72 -20.70 -33.97 1.83
CA ASP A 72 -19.39 -34.63 1.84
C ASP A 72 -18.41 -33.81 1.00
N PRO A 73 -17.29 -33.31 1.58
CA PRO A 73 -16.31 -32.53 0.82
C PRO A 73 -15.66 -33.33 -0.31
N GLY A 74 -15.60 -34.67 -0.23
CA GLY A 74 -15.09 -35.53 -1.30
C GLY A 74 -16.01 -35.58 -2.53
N ARG A 75 -17.31 -35.32 -2.37
CA ARG A 75 -18.30 -35.42 -3.44
C ARG A 75 -18.02 -34.48 -4.59
N LEU A 76 -17.49 -33.28 -4.33
CA LEU A 76 -17.15 -32.32 -5.38
C LEU A 76 -16.10 -32.88 -6.35
N ALA A 77 -15.06 -33.53 -5.82
CA ALA A 77 -14.02 -34.14 -6.63
C ALA A 77 -14.56 -35.30 -7.48
N GLU A 78 -15.47 -36.12 -6.94
CA GLU A 78 -16.15 -37.19 -7.68
C GLU A 78 -16.97 -36.65 -8.86
N VAL A 79 -17.74 -35.59 -8.63
CA VAL A 79 -18.58 -34.95 -9.66
C VAL A 79 -17.73 -34.40 -10.79
N ILE A 80 -16.61 -33.73 -10.45
CA ILE A 80 -15.66 -33.20 -11.44
C ILE A 80 -14.99 -34.33 -12.23
N ALA A 81 -14.61 -35.42 -11.56
CA ALA A 81 -13.95 -36.57 -12.19
C ALA A 81 -14.89 -37.39 -13.08
N ALA A 82 -16.19 -37.44 -12.77
CA ALA A 82 -17.19 -38.16 -13.55
C ALA A 82 -17.64 -37.39 -14.81
N ALA A 83 -17.34 -36.09 -14.92
CA ALA A 83 -17.78 -35.25 -16.01
C ALA A 83 -17.05 -35.61 -17.33
N GLY A 84 -17.82 -35.96 -18.35
CA GLY A 84 -17.30 -36.36 -19.66
C GLY A 84 -16.88 -35.20 -20.57
N PRO A 85 -16.13 -35.48 -21.64
CA PRO A 85 -15.82 -34.50 -22.68
C PRO A 85 -17.12 -33.95 -23.32
N GLY A 86 -17.30 -32.62 -23.28
CA GLY A 86 -18.48 -31.95 -23.83
C GLY A 86 -19.55 -31.56 -22.81
N GLU A 87 -19.40 -31.97 -21.55
CA GLU A 87 -20.18 -31.43 -20.44
C GLU A 87 -19.63 -30.06 -20.00
N THR A 88 -20.51 -29.20 -19.48
CA THR A 88 -20.15 -27.91 -18.88
C THR A 88 -20.56 -27.89 -17.41
N LEU A 89 -19.62 -27.63 -16.53
CA LEU A 89 -19.81 -27.56 -15.08
C LEU A 89 -19.52 -26.14 -14.58
N LEU A 90 -20.40 -25.65 -13.71
CA LEU A 90 -20.19 -24.40 -12.96
C LEU A 90 -20.27 -24.71 -11.47
N VAL A 91 -19.14 -24.59 -10.76
CA VAL A 91 -19.03 -24.77 -9.31
C VAL A 91 -19.09 -23.41 -8.65
N ASP A 92 -20.08 -23.15 -7.80
CA ASP A 92 -20.25 -21.86 -7.10
C ASP A 92 -20.81 -22.09 -5.68
N ASP A 93 -20.00 -21.95 -4.62
CA ASP A 93 -18.57 -21.56 -4.60
C ASP A 93 -17.66 -22.42 -3.71
N LEU A 94 -16.35 -22.34 -3.94
CA LEU A 94 -15.37 -23.03 -3.11
C LEU A 94 -15.35 -22.52 -1.65
N GLY A 95 -15.92 -21.34 -1.37
CA GLY A 95 -16.08 -20.85 0.01
C GLY A 95 -17.05 -21.73 0.80
N GLY A 96 -18.21 -22.06 0.24
CA GLY A 96 -19.16 -23.00 0.81
C GLY A 96 -18.57 -24.40 0.97
N TRP A 97 -17.75 -24.84 0.00
CA TRP A 97 -17.04 -26.12 0.10
C TRP A 97 -16.04 -26.15 1.26
N VAL A 98 -15.26 -25.07 1.47
CA VAL A 98 -14.34 -24.96 2.62
C VAL A 98 -15.09 -24.94 3.96
N THR A 99 -16.29 -24.37 4.01
CA THR A 99 -17.13 -24.45 5.22
C THR A 99 -17.46 -25.90 5.56
N VAL A 100 -17.78 -26.73 4.56
CA VAL A 100 -18.05 -28.17 4.75
C VAL A 100 -16.77 -28.93 5.12
N LEU A 101 -15.64 -28.59 4.50
CA LEU A 101 -14.33 -29.19 4.82
C LEU A 101 -13.95 -29.00 6.31
N LEU A 102 -14.23 -27.81 6.84
CA LEU A 102 -13.91 -27.43 8.22
C LEU A 102 -14.99 -27.81 9.24
N ASP A 103 -16.08 -28.47 8.83
CA ASP A 103 -17.15 -28.88 9.72
C ASP A 103 -16.63 -29.89 10.77
N PRO A 104 -16.79 -29.62 12.08
CA PRO A 104 -16.41 -30.55 13.14
C PRO A 104 -16.98 -31.96 12.98
N ALA A 105 -18.13 -32.13 12.31
CA ALA A 105 -18.74 -33.43 12.05
C ALA A 105 -17.87 -34.34 11.17
N HIS A 106 -16.97 -33.76 10.35
CA HIS A 106 -16.06 -34.48 9.47
C HIS A 106 -14.64 -34.59 10.05
N GLN A 107 -14.39 -34.07 11.25
CA GLN A 107 -13.06 -34.03 11.87
C GLN A 107 -12.82 -35.22 12.84
N PRO A 108 -11.58 -35.74 12.95
CA PRO A 108 -10.38 -35.29 12.25
C PRO A 108 -10.30 -35.78 10.80
N ALA A 109 -10.18 -34.86 9.85
CA ALA A 109 -9.91 -35.14 8.44
C ALA A 109 -8.54 -34.59 8.03
N ASP A 110 -7.96 -35.14 6.95
CA ASP A 110 -6.76 -34.58 6.33
C ASP A 110 -7.19 -33.57 5.26
N ASP A 111 -7.50 -32.35 5.68
CA ASP A 111 -7.98 -31.27 4.81
C ASP A 111 -6.99 -31.00 3.66
N THR A 112 -5.69 -31.18 3.90
CA THR A 112 -4.65 -30.98 2.88
C THR A 112 -4.74 -32.05 1.79
N ALA A 113 -4.96 -33.30 2.16
CA ALA A 113 -5.19 -34.38 1.20
C ALA A 113 -6.46 -34.14 0.38
N THR A 114 -7.56 -33.74 1.01
CA THR A 114 -8.83 -33.47 0.32
C THR A 114 -8.71 -32.30 -0.67
N ILE A 115 -7.99 -31.22 -0.31
CA ILE A 115 -7.67 -30.11 -1.23
C ILE A 115 -6.83 -30.61 -2.43
N ALA A 116 -5.85 -31.47 -2.17
CA ALA A 116 -5.00 -32.03 -3.22
C ALA A 116 -5.80 -32.95 -4.19
N GLU A 117 -6.75 -33.73 -3.66
CA GLU A 117 -7.67 -34.56 -4.46
C GLU A 117 -8.57 -33.71 -5.35
N LEU A 118 -9.14 -32.61 -4.82
CA LEU A 118 -9.92 -31.66 -5.62
C LEU A 118 -9.07 -31.07 -6.75
N ALA A 119 -7.87 -30.59 -6.44
CA ALA A 119 -6.96 -30.04 -7.45
C ALA A 119 -6.56 -31.08 -8.51
N ALA A 120 -6.38 -32.34 -8.13
CA ALA A 120 -6.12 -33.43 -9.06
C ALA A 120 -7.31 -33.71 -9.99
N ALA A 121 -8.54 -33.71 -9.45
CA ALA A 121 -9.76 -33.87 -10.23
C ALA A 121 -9.95 -32.72 -11.23
N VAL A 122 -9.72 -31.47 -10.80
CA VAL A 122 -9.74 -30.28 -11.68
C VAL A 122 -8.74 -30.44 -12.81
N ARG A 123 -7.49 -30.77 -12.50
CA ARG A 123 -6.41 -30.93 -13.50
C ARG A 123 -6.69 -32.03 -14.52
N ALA A 124 -7.39 -33.10 -14.12
CA ALA A 124 -7.72 -34.23 -14.96
C ALA A 124 -9.03 -34.06 -15.74
N SER A 125 -9.82 -33.01 -15.45
CA SER A 125 -11.16 -32.84 -16.04
C SER A 125 -11.08 -32.59 -17.54
N ALA A 126 -11.90 -33.33 -18.30
CA ALA A 126 -12.06 -33.16 -19.74
C ALA A 126 -13.30 -32.31 -20.11
N ALA A 127 -14.08 -31.91 -19.10
CA ALA A 127 -15.25 -31.05 -19.25
C ALA A 127 -14.84 -29.56 -19.34
N ARG A 128 -15.79 -28.71 -19.76
CA ARG A 128 -15.65 -27.25 -19.61
C ARG A 128 -16.03 -26.89 -18.17
N LEU A 129 -15.05 -26.63 -17.33
CA LEU A 129 -15.23 -26.42 -15.89
C LEU A 129 -14.92 -24.97 -15.51
N VAL A 130 -15.90 -24.30 -14.90
CA VAL A 130 -15.75 -22.99 -14.28
C VAL A 130 -15.92 -23.14 -12.78
N LEU A 131 -14.92 -22.73 -12.00
CA LEU A 131 -14.98 -22.71 -10.54
C LEU A 131 -15.04 -21.28 -10.05
N VAL A 132 -15.94 -20.98 -9.13
CA VAL A 132 -16.05 -19.69 -8.46
C VAL A 132 -15.53 -19.83 -7.04
N SER A 133 -14.70 -18.89 -6.61
CA SER A 133 -14.22 -18.85 -5.24
C SER A 133 -14.11 -17.41 -4.72
N PRO A 134 -14.50 -17.14 -3.47
CA PRO A 134 -14.20 -15.86 -2.84
C PRO A 134 -12.70 -15.70 -2.61
N GLU A 135 -12.17 -14.50 -2.87
CA GLU A 135 -10.79 -14.13 -2.54
C GLU A 135 -10.77 -13.30 -1.26
N VAL A 136 -10.84 -14.00 -0.12
CA VAL A 136 -10.90 -13.38 1.21
C VAL A 136 -9.53 -12.94 1.73
N GLY A 137 -8.43 -13.40 1.12
CA GLY A 137 -7.07 -13.03 1.50
C GLY A 137 -6.75 -11.54 1.24
N LEU A 138 -7.60 -10.86 0.46
CA LEU A 138 -7.54 -9.42 0.21
C LEU A 138 -8.38 -8.59 1.20
N SER A 139 -9.03 -9.23 2.18
CA SER A 139 -9.83 -8.59 3.22
C SER A 139 -9.04 -8.38 4.52
N LEU A 140 -9.68 -7.80 5.54
CA LEU A 140 -9.14 -7.73 6.90
C LEU A 140 -8.93 -9.14 7.47
N VAL A 141 -7.86 -9.32 8.26
CA VAL A 141 -7.61 -10.56 8.99
C VAL A 141 -8.74 -10.80 10.00
N PRO A 142 -9.42 -11.96 9.98
CA PRO A 142 -10.51 -12.23 10.91
C PRO A 142 -10.06 -12.20 12.38
N THR A 143 -10.86 -11.56 13.21
CA THR A 143 -10.61 -11.46 14.66
C THR A 143 -10.85 -12.79 15.38
N THR A 144 -11.72 -13.65 14.82
CA THR A 144 -12.05 -14.96 15.39
C THR A 144 -11.07 -16.05 14.93
N PRO A 145 -10.71 -17.01 15.80
CA PRO A 145 -9.88 -18.16 15.41
C PRO A 145 -10.46 -18.95 14.24
N LEU A 146 -11.78 -19.19 14.25
CA LEU A 146 -12.48 -19.90 13.17
C LEU A 146 -12.37 -19.16 11.83
N GLY A 147 -12.49 -17.82 11.84
CA GLY A 147 -12.32 -17.03 10.63
C GLY A 147 -10.90 -17.10 10.05
N ARG A 148 -9.87 -17.17 10.91
CA ARG A 148 -8.48 -17.36 10.46
C ARG A 148 -8.27 -18.74 9.83
N VAL A 149 -8.76 -19.81 10.48
CA VAL A 149 -8.70 -21.17 9.94
C VAL A 149 -9.41 -21.26 8.59
N PHE A 150 -10.60 -20.66 8.47
CA PHE A 150 -11.33 -20.57 7.19
C PHE A 150 -10.53 -19.83 6.11
N THR A 151 -9.96 -18.67 6.45
CA THR A 151 -9.16 -17.86 5.52
C THR A 151 -7.92 -18.62 5.04
N ASP A 152 -7.24 -19.31 5.95
CA ASP A 152 -6.05 -20.11 5.64
C ASP A 152 -6.39 -21.32 4.76
N ALA A 153 -7.47 -22.03 5.06
CA ALA A 153 -7.93 -23.19 4.29
C ALA A 153 -8.42 -22.79 2.88
N LEU A 154 -9.17 -21.68 2.77
CA LEU A 154 -9.62 -21.14 1.49
C LEU A 154 -8.46 -20.62 0.65
N GLY A 155 -7.47 -19.96 1.27
CA GLY A 155 -6.24 -19.55 0.58
C GLY A 155 -5.38 -20.72 0.09
N GLN A 156 -5.36 -21.84 0.82
CA GLN A 156 -4.72 -23.09 0.36
C GLN A 156 -5.49 -23.71 -0.81
N THR A 157 -6.82 -23.76 -0.72
CA THR A 157 -7.71 -24.25 -1.76
C THR A 157 -7.57 -23.44 -3.05
N ASN A 158 -7.65 -22.10 -2.97
CA ASN A 158 -7.52 -21.21 -4.12
C ASN A 158 -6.19 -21.39 -4.85
N ARG A 159 -5.08 -21.51 -4.11
CA ARG A 159 -3.75 -21.76 -4.70
C ARG A 159 -3.70 -23.10 -5.42
N ALA A 160 -4.14 -24.18 -4.77
CA ALA A 160 -4.11 -25.52 -5.37
C ALA A 160 -4.99 -25.63 -6.63
N VAL A 161 -6.17 -25.03 -6.61
CA VAL A 161 -7.09 -25.02 -7.76
C VAL A 161 -6.59 -24.09 -8.87
N ALA A 162 -6.02 -22.92 -8.55
CA ALA A 162 -5.42 -22.02 -9.53
C ALA A 162 -4.26 -22.70 -10.30
N ASP A 163 -3.43 -23.47 -9.59
CA ASP A 163 -2.35 -24.27 -10.19
C ASP A 163 -2.88 -25.42 -11.07
N ALA A 164 -4.08 -25.91 -10.79
CA ALA A 164 -4.75 -26.96 -11.56
C ALA A 164 -5.47 -26.43 -12.80
N CYS A 165 -5.97 -25.19 -12.78
CA CYS A 165 -6.75 -24.61 -13.87
C CYS A 165 -5.87 -24.15 -15.04
N ASP A 166 -6.42 -24.14 -16.26
CA ASP A 166 -5.75 -23.58 -17.44
C ASP A 166 -5.68 -22.06 -17.38
N ALA A 167 -6.74 -21.43 -16.87
CA ALA A 167 -6.85 -19.98 -16.73
C ALA A 167 -7.39 -19.55 -15.35
N VAL A 168 -6.99 -18.36 -14.92
CA VAL A 168 -7.42 -17.76 -13.64
C VAL A 168 -7.72 -16.28 -13.87
N VAL A 169 -8.86 -15.84 -13.35
CA VAL A 169 -9.34 -14.46 -13.46
C VAL A 169 -9.80 -13.96 -12.10
N LEU A 170 -9.40 -12.73 -11.76
CA LEU A 170 -9.88 -12.01 -10.58
C LEU A 170 -10.89 -10.95 -11.02
N VAL A 171 -12.10 -10.99 -10.48
CA VAL A 171 -13.16 -10.02 -10.79
C VAL A 171 -13.22 -8.96 -9.70
N VAL A 172 -13.00 -7.70 -10.09
CA VAL A 172 -13.02 -6.52 -9.21
C VAL A 172 -14.00 -5.50 -9.79
N ALA A 173 -15.02 -5.12 -9.01
CA ALA A 173 -16.06 -4.17 -9.44
C ALA A 173 -16.70 -4.51 -10.82
N GLY A 174 -16.94 -5.80 -11.07
CA GLY A 174 -17.49 -6.34 -12.32
C GLY A 174 -16.48 -6.45 -13.46
N GLN A 175 -15.23 -6.07 -13.26
CA GLN A 175 -14.18 -6.09 -14.28
C GLN A 175 -13.25 -7.32 -14.11
N PRO A 176 -13.07 -8.15 -15.15
CA PRO A 176 -12.18 -9.31 -15.10
C PRO A 176 -10.71 -8.91 -15.32
N ALA A 177 -9.83 -9.29 -14.38
CA ALA A 177 -8.39 -9.19 -14.48
C ALA A 177 -7.77 -10.59 -14.59
N TRP A 178 -7.21 -10.93 -15.76
CA TRP A 178 -6.63 -12.25 -16.00
C TRP A 178 -5.28 -12.41 -15.30
N LEU A 179 -5.23 -13.29 -14.30
CA LEU A 179 -4.00 -13.62 -13.54
C LEU A 179 -3.18 -14.70 -14.26
N LYS A 180 -3.87 -15.65 -14.88
CA LYS A 180 -3.30 -16.71 -15.71
C LYS A 180 -4.08 -16.77 -17.01
N PRO A 181 -3.55 -16.23 -18.13
CA PRO A 181 -4.24 -16.29 -19.41
C PRO A 181 -4.17 -17.70 -20.01
N ALA A 182 -5.21 -18.11 -20.74
CA ALA A 182 -5.24 -19.39 -21.44
C ALA A 182 -4.12 -19.47 -22.50
N ALA A 183 -3.48 -20.64 -22.64
CA ALA A 183 -2.46 -20.85 -23.66
C ALA A 183 -3.08 -20.78 -25.07
N PRO A 184 -2.41 -20.16 -26.07
CA PRO A 184 -2.93 -20.15 -27.43
C PRO A 184 -3.04 -21.59 -27.97
N PRO A 185 -4.09 -21.91 -28.75
CA PRO A 185 -4.29 -23.26 -29.28
C PRO A 185 -3.08 -23.67 -30.12
N ARG A 186 -2.49 -24.83 -29.81
CA ARG A 186 -1.40 -25.40 -30.63
C ARG A 186 -1.92 -25.60 -32.06
N PRO A 187 -1.18 -25.17 -33.10
CA PRO A 187 -1.57 -25.46 -34.47
C PRO A 187 -1.66 -26.98 -34.64
N GLY A 188 -2.86 -27.46 -35.00
CA GLY A 188 -3.07 -28.86 -35.31
C GLY A 188 -2.12 -29.29 -36.44
N VAL A 189 -1.43 -30.40 -36.24
CA VAL A 189 -0.65 -31.09 -37.27
C VAL A 189 -1.57 -31.31 -38.48
N PRO A 190 -1.28 -30.75 -39.66
CA PRO A 190 -2.08 -31.04 -40.83
C PRO A 190 -1.94 -32.51 -41.19
N ALA A 191 -3.09 -33.16 -41.37
CA ALA A 191 -3.19 -34.48 -41.96
C ALA A 191 -2.47 -34.54 -43.30
N GLN A 192 -1.83 -35.68 -43.55
CA GLN A 192 -1.16 -36.03 -44.80
C GLN A 192 -2.03 -35.68 -46.02
N ALA A 193 -1.50 -34.86 -46.91
CA ALA A 193 -1.93 -34.77 -48.30
C ALA A 193 -0.85 -35.41 -49.19
N GLY A 194 -1.30 -36.26 -50.12
CA GLY A 194 -0.49 -37.11 -50.97
C GLY A 194 0.31 -36.39 -52.08
N PRO A 195 1.01 -37.17 -52.93
CA PRO A 195 2.16 -36.71 -53.71
C PRO A 195 1.81 -36.12 -55.08
N GLY A 196 2.66 -35.19 -55.55
CA GLY A 196 2.70 -34.63 -56.91
C GLY A 196 2.57 -33.11 -56.88
N GLU A 197 3.37 -32.28 -57.54
CA GLU A 197 4.32 -32.47 -58.64
C GLU A 197 5.45 -31.43 -58.55
N ALA A 198 6.55 -31.74 -59.24
CA ALA A 198 7.80 -31.00 -59.28
C ALA A 198 7.72 -29.64 -59.98
N GLY A 199 8.50 -28.67 -59.46
CA GLY A 199 8.86 -27.43 -60.14
C GLY A 199 10.20 -26.89 -59.60
N ALA A 200 11.20 -26.85 -60.48
CA ALA A 200 12.63 -26.64 -60.22
C ALA A 200 13.01 -25.19 -59.80
N PRO A 201 14.24 -24.96 -59.28
CA PRO A 201 14.64 -23.71 -58.63
C PRO A 201 15.18 -22.68 -59.63
N THR A 202 15.01 -21.39 -59.35
CA THR A 202 15.79 -20.33 -60.00
C THR A 202 16.58 -19.49 -58.99
N GLN A 203 17.81 -19.25 -59.40
CA GLN A 203 18.95 -18.79 -58.60
C GLN A 203 18.87 -17.32 -58.21
N ARG A 204 19.46 -17.03 -57.05
CA ARG A 204 19.94 -15.70 -56.66
C ARG A 204 21.04 -15.22 -57.61
N VAL A 205 20.93 -13.97 -58.04
CA VAL A 205 22.08 -13.17 -58.51
C VAL A 205 22.18 -11.95 -57.62
N ALA A 206 23.34 -11.82 -56.98
CA ALA A 206 23.74 -10.68 -56.18
C ALA A 206 24.25 -9.56 -57.10
N GLY A 207 23.70 -8.35 -56.95
CA GLY A 207 24.22 -7.11 -57.53
C GLY A 207 24.58 -6.12 -56.41
N ARG A 208 25.82 -5.65 -56.42
CA ARG A 208 26.38 -4.64 -55.51
C ARG A 208 25.81 -3.22 -55.77
N PRO A 209 25.91 -2.31 -54.79
CA PRO A 209 25.23 -1.01 -54.80
C PRO A 209 26.03 0.08 -55.54
N THR A 210 25.31 1.06 -56.09
CA THR A 210 25.85 2.34 -56.56
C THR A 210 25.19 3.49 -55.81
N ALA A 211 26.01 4.50 -55.52
CA ALA A 211 25.77 5.59 -54.59
C ALA A 211 24.80 6.68 -55.09
N GLY A 212 24.09 7.29 -54.12
CA GLY A 212 24.05 8.75 -53.93
C GLY A 212 22.83 9.51 -54.44
N THR A 213 21.96 9.93 -53.52
CA THR A 213 21.35 11.28 -53.47
C THR A 213 20.81 11.58 -52.06
N ALA A 214 21.17 12.76 -51.54
CA ALA A 214 20.76 13.40 -50.28
C ALA A 214 19.32 13.99 -50.40
N GLU A 215 18.52 14.38 -49.40
CA GLU A 215 18.52 14.51 -47.92
C GLU A 215 17.01 14.66 -47.51
N PRO A 216 16.59 14.59 -46.22
CA PRO A 216 16.68 15.77 -45.35
C PRO A 216 17.19 15.46 -43.94
N ALA A 217 17.86 16.47 -43.39
CA ALA A 217 18.51 16.48 -42.08
C ALA A 217 17.51 16.29 -40.92
N LEU A 218 17.90 15.45 -39.95
CA LEU A 218 17.22 15.32 -38.66
C LEU A 218 17.54 16.55 -37.79
N PRO A 219 16.57 17.07 -37.00
CA PRO A 219 16.79 18.24 -36.17
C PRO A 219 17.87 18.00 -35.11
N GLU A 220 18.76 18.97 -35.01
CA GLU A 220 19.92 19.05 -34.13
C GLU A 220 19.49 19.11 -32.65
N VAL A 221 19.99 18.17 -31.83
CA VAL A 221 19.80 18.19 -30.38
C VAL A 221 20.80 19.16 -29.76
N LEU A 222 20.33 20.37 -29.42
CA LEU A 222 21.09 21.34 -28.63
C LEU A 222 20.92 21.04 -27.14
N ALA A 223 21.98 20.57 -26.50
CA ALA A 223 22.07 20.50 -25.03
C ALA A 223 22.63 21.83 -24.47
N PRO A 224 22.00 22.48 -23.49
CA PRO A 224 22.60 23.60 -22.80
C PRO A 224 23.61 23.11 -21.76
N ALA A 225 24.86 23.56 -21.86
CA ALA A 225 25.88 23.41 -20.82
C ALA A 225 25.85 24.64 -19.90
N ALA A 226 25.78 24.43 -18.59
CA ALA A 226 26.04 25.46 -17.59
C ALA A 226 27.35 25.15 -16.85
N PRO A 227 28.30 26.10 -16.76
CA PRO A 227 29.51 25.93 -15.95
C PRO A 227 29.23 26.18 -14.46
N PRO A 228 30.03 25.62 -13.53
CA PRO A 228 29.81 25.76 -12.09
C PRO A 228 30.29 27.13 -11.56
N PRO A 229 29.64 27.73 -10.55
CA PRO A 229 30.17 28.87 -9.83
C PRO A 229 31.26 28.45 -8.80
N PRO A 230 32.23 29.32 -8.47
CA PRO A 230 33.32 29.01 -7.56
C PRO A 230 32.86 28.89 -6.10
N ALA A 231 33.50 27.95 -5.37
CA ALA A 231 33.21 27.65 -3.97
C ALA A 231 33.59 28.81 -3.03
N PRO A 232 32.75 29.17 -2.03
CA PRO A 232 33.15 30.05 -0.95
C PRO A 232 34.09 29.34 0.05
N GLU A 233 35.02 30.10 0.62
CA GLU A 233 36.05 29.64 1.55
C GLU A 233 35.48 29.04 2.86
N PRO A 234 36.17 28.06 3.48
CA PRO A 234 35.68 27.36 4.65
C PRO A 234 35.66 28.25 5.90
N VAL A 235 34.47 28.40 6.50
CA VAL A 235 34.31 28.92 7.86
C VAL A 235 34.70 27.82 8.86
N PRO A 236 35.53 28.09 9.87
CA PRO A 236 35.95 27.08 10.83
C PRO A 236 34.76 26.55 11.66
N ALA A 237 34.78 25.23 11.91
CA ALA A 237 33.74 24.53 12.67
C ALA A 237 33.64 25.05 14.12
N PRO A 238 32.42 25.19 14.70
CA PRO A 238 32.27 25.54 16.09
C PRO A 238 32.65 24.36 17.01
N ASP A 239 33.42 24.69 18.03
CA ASP A 239 33.83 23.81 19.13
C ASP A 239 32.63 23.60 20.08
N TRP A 240 32.22 22.35 20.28
CA TRP A 240 30.96 21.99 20.97
C TRP A 240 31.04 22.08 22.50
N ALA A 241 32.13 22.63 23.05
CA ALA A 241 32.42 22.65 24.48
C ALA A 241 32.28 24.02 25.16
N THR A 242 31.97 25.10 24.45
CA THR A 242 31.73 26.42 25.07
C THR A 242 30.27 26.82 24.98
N ALA A 243 29.63 26.90 26.14
CA ALA A 243 28.29 27.43 26.33
C ALA A 243 28.21 28.88 25.82
N THR A 244 27.75 29.06 24.58
CA THR A 244 27.40 30.37 24.04
C THR A 244 26.12 30.81 24.73
N THR A 245 26.26 31.80 25.62
CA THR A 245 25.14 32.49 26.28
C THR A 245 24.38 33.27 25.20
N ALA A 246 23.33 32.65 24.65
CA ALA A 246 22.36 33.29 23.79
C ALA A 246 21.02 33.38 24.53
N LEU A 247 20.57 34.63 24.66
CA LEU A 247 19.29 35.25 25.04
C LEU A 247 18.08 34.34 25.39
N PRO A 248 17.22 34.79 26.33
CA PRO A 248 16.33 33.91 27.10
C PRO A 248 15.36 33.12 26.22
N LEU A 249 15.26 31.85 26.59
CA LEU A 249 14.27 30.86 26.20
C LEU A 249 12.86 31.48 26.20
N VAL A 250 12.37 31.92 25.04
CA VAL A 250 10.92 31.93 24.83
C VAL A 250 10.57 30.48 24.55
N ALA A 251 10.20 29.78 25.63
CA ALA A 251 9.46 28.55 25.51
C ALA A 251 8.18 28.90 24.72
N THR A 252 8.19 28.65 23.42
CA THR A 252 6.93 28.35 22.75
C THR A 252 6.36 27.17 23.54
N GLY A 253 5.18 27.33 24.13
CA GLY A 253 4.50 26.30 24.90
C GLY A 253 4.01 25.15 24.02
N LEU A 254 4.81 24.73 23.03
CA LEU A 254 4.54 23.62 22.14
C LEU A 254 4.68 22.33 22.94
N VAL A 255 3.53 21.75 23.28
CA VAL A 255 3.44 20.42 23.88
C VAL A 255 3.14 19.44 22.76
N ILE A 256 4.15 18.62 22.41
CA ILE A 256 3.94 17.53 21.45
C ILE A 256 3.32 16.36 22.21
N GLN A 257 2.13 15.93 21.83
CA GLN A 257 1.39 14.87 22.53
C GLN A 257 0.47 14.11 21.58
N PRO A 258 0.02 12.90 21.94
CA PRO A 258 -0.96 12.16 21.13
C PRO A 258 -2.25 12.95 20.91
N GLY A 259 -2.84 12.83 19.72
CA GLY A 259 -4.09 13.48 19.36
C GLY A 259 -3.96 14.97 19.02
N MET A 260 -2.77 15.43 18.62
CA MET A 260 -2.60 16.79 18.12
C MET A 260 -3.42 17.01 16.84
N GLU A 261 -4.11 18.14 16.77
CA GLU A 261 -4.75 18.60 15.55
C GLU A 261 -3.78 19.46 14.74
N LEU A 262 -3.43 18.98 13.55
CA LEU A 262 -2.59 19.67 12.58
C LEU A 262 -3.39 19.90 11.29
N PRO A 263 -3.02 20.88 10.44
CA PRO A 263 -3.79 21.19 9.25
C PRO A 263 -3.79 20.01 8.25
N MET A 264 -4.91 19.85 7.56
CA MET A 264 -5.00 18.98 6.38
C MET A 264 -4.57 19.75 5.12
N PRO A 265 -4.03 19.07 4.09
CA PRO A 265 -3.96 19.62 2.74
C PRO A 265 -5.37 19.99 2.22
N ASP A 266 -5.44 20.77 1.14
CA ASP A 266 -6.71 21.15 0.54
C ASP A 266 -7.40 19.95 -0.13
N ASP A 267 -8.61 19.64 0.34
CA ASP A 267 -9.38 18.47 -0.09
C ASP A 267 -9.94 18.60 -1.52
N TYR A 268 -9.98 19.80 -2.10
CA TYR A 268 -10.55 20.08 -3.42
C TYR A 268 -9.49 20.28 -4.50
N ALA A 269 -8.39 20.97 -4.17
CA ALA A 269 -7.35 21.33 -5.12
C ALA A 269 -6.70 20.10 -5.77
N GLY A 270 -6.48 19.03 -4.99
CA GLY A 270 -5.94 17.76 -5.48
C GLY A 270 -6.80 17.13 -6.58
N PRO A 271 -8.07 16.76 -6.29
CA PRO A 271 -9.00 16.25 -7.29
C PRO A 271 -9.18 17.17 -8.49
N GLN A 272 -9.35 18.47 -8.29
CA GLN A 272 -9.50 19.45 -9.38
C GLN A 272 -8.27 19.49 -10.29
N ALA A 273 -7.06 19.36 -9.74
CA ALA A 273 -5.85 19.31 -10.55
C ALA A 273 -5.78 18.05 -11.40
N VAL A 274 -6.23 16.90 -10.88
CA VAL A 274 -6.30 15.63 -11.62
C VAL A 274 -7.37 15.71 -12.71
N ASP A 275 -8.57 16.21 -12.42
CA ASP A 275 -9.63 16.42 -13.42
C ASP A 275 -9.16 17.35 -14.54
N ARG A 276 -8.41 18.41 -14.18
CA ARG A 276 -7.83 19.34 -15.15
C ARG A 276 -6.85 18.66 -16.09
N LEU A 277 -6.10 17.63 -15.68
CA LEU A 277 -5.15 16.93 -16.57
C LEU A 277 -5.85 16.33 -17.80
N ALA A 278 -7.10 15.88 -17.67
CA ALA A 278 -7.89 15.36 -18.78
C ALA A 278 -8.27 16.44 -19.81
N THR A 279 -8.18 17.72 -19.43
CA THR A 279 -8.45 18.85 -20.34
C THR A 279 -7.20 19.32 -21.08
N LEU A 280 -6.00 18.95 -20.61
CA LEU A 280 -4.75 19.41 -21.21
C LEU A 280 -4.44 18.69 -22.52
N ASP A 281 -3.65 19.33 -23.37
CA ASP A 281 -3.12 18.76 -24.62
C ASP A 281 -2.02 17.73 -24.34
N LEU A 282 -2.39 16.66 -23.61
CA LEU A 282 -1.56 15.52 -23.29
C LEU A 282 -1.91 14.35 -24.22
N PRO A 283 -0.96 13.80 -24.99
CA PRO A 283 -1.23 12.64 -25.82
C PRO A 283 -1.35 11.35 -24.98
N GLY A 284 -2.10 10.37 -25.51
CA GLY A 284 -2.17 9.02 -24.93
C GLY A 284 -2.96 8.97 -23.61
N ALA A 285 -2.47 8.18 -22.65
CA ALA A 285 -3.13 7.94 -21.37
C ALA A 285 -2.72 8.94 -20.27
N GLY A 286 -2.15 10.10 -20.62
CA GLY A 286 -1.77 11.14 -19.66
C GLY A 286 -0.44 10.87 -18.93
N LEU A 287 -0.38 11.25 -17.66
CA LEU A 287 0.84 11.16 -16.84
C LEU A 287 0.95 9.83 -16.06
N GLY A 288 -0.07 8.98 -16.13
CA GLY A 288 -0.10 7.67 -15.46
C GLY A 288 0.04 7.82 -13.94
N VAL A 289 0.94 7.05 -13.33
CA VAL A 289 1.16 7.11 -11.87
C VAL A 289 1.62 8.49 -11.38
N LEU A 290 2.24 9.31 -12.25
CA LEU A 290 2.72 10.64 -11.89
C LEU A 290 1.59 11.67 -11.71
N GLU A 291 0.35 11.35 -12.09
CA GLU A 291 -0.83 12.17 -11.77
C GLU A 291 -1.00 12.36 -10.26
N GLN A 292 -0.61 11.34 -9.46
CA GLN A 292 -0.62 11.41 -8.00
C GLN A 292 0.26 12.54 -7.46
N VAL A 293 1.37 12.84 -8.13
CA VAL A 293 2.27 13.96 -7.77
C VAL A 293 1.58 15.30 -8.01
N VAL A 294 0.85 15.42 -9.11
CA VAL A 294 0.08 16.62 -9.45
C VAL A 294 -1.01 16.86 -8.42
N GLY A 295 -1.80 15.82 -8.09
CA GLY A 295 -2.82 15.90 -7.05
C GLY A 295 -2.25 16.24 -5.67
N PHE A 296 -1.16 15.59 -5.26
CA PHE A 296 -0.49 15.87 -3.99
C PHE A 296 0.07 17.30 -3.92
N ALA A 297 0.75 17.76 -4.99
CA ALA A 297 1.27 19.11 -5.05
C ALA A 297 0.15 20.16 -5.05
N ALA A 298 -0.97 19.88 -5.73
CA ALA A 298 -2.14 20.76 -5.75
C ALA A 298 -2.79 20.88 -4.38
N ALA A 299 -3.01 19.76 -3.68
CA ALA A 299 -3.57 19.74 -2.33
C ALA A 299 -2.67 20.48 -1.33
N THR A 300 -1.35 20.28 -1.41
CA THR A 300 -0.38 20.91 -0.49
C THR A 300 -0.13 22.39 -0.79
N GLN A 301 -0.31 22.83 -2.04
CA GLN A 301 -0.22 24.23 -2.44
C GLN A 301 -1.57 24.97 -2.40
N GLY A 302 -2.69 24.26 -2.22
CA GLY A 302 -4.04 24.83 -2.20
C GLY A 302 -4.47 25.42 -3.55
N THR A 303 -4.07 24.81 -4.67
CA THR A 303 -4.40 25.29 -6.02
C THR A 303 -4.52 24.15 -7.04
N PRO A 304 -5.51 24.18 -7.96
CA PRO A 304 -5.67 23.17 -9.01
C PRO A 304 -4.57 23.24 -10.10
N THR A 305 -3.74 24.28 -10.09
CA THR A 305 -2.60 24.46 -11.00
C THR A 305 -1.30 24.53 -10.18
N PRO A 306 -0.81 23.40 -9.64
CA PRO A 306 0.37 23.40 -8.78
C PRO A 306 1.62 23.81 -9.55
N ALA A 307 2.46 24.61 -8.90
CA ALA A 307 3.77 24.96 -9.44
C ALA A 307 4.80 23.86 -9.14
N PRO A 308 5.80 23.64 -10.01
CA PRO A 308 6.93 22.78 -9.69
C PRO A 308 7.69 23.27 -8.47
N TRP A 309 8.15 22.36 -7.61
CA TRP A 309 8.96 22.71 -6.43
C TRP A 309 10.35 23.22 -6.83
N SER A 310 10.50 24.53 -6.96
CA SER A 310 11.77 25.20 -7.27
C SER A 310 12.76 25.22 -6.11
N SER A 311 12.27 25.33 -4.87
CA SER A 311 13.07 25.38 -3.65
C SER A 311 12.89 24.09 -2.83
N VAL A 312 13.92 23.23 -2.84
CA VAL A 312 13.89 21.93 -2.14
C VAL A 312 15.05 21.88 -1.15
N ARG A 313 14.78 21.37 0.06
CA ARG A 313 15.82 21.16 1.08
C ARG A 313 15.84 19.71 1.55
N VAL A 314 17.01 19.09 1.49
CA VAL A 314 17.30 17.78 2.04
C VAL A 314 17.82 17.95 3.46
N LEU A 315 17.17 17.29 4.41
CA LEU A 315 17.63 17.15 5.78
C LEU A 315 18.24 15.75 5.93
N LEU A 316 19.57 15.67 5.93
CA LEU A 316 20.30 14.43 6.20
C LEU A 316 20.52 14.31 7.70
N LEU A 317 19.75 13.44 8.35
CA LEU A 317 19.90 13.14 9.77
C LEU A 317 21.03 12.14 9.98
N HIS A 318 22.04 12.54 10.74
CA HIS A 318 23.16 11.70 11.11
C HIS A 318 23.04 11.31 12.58
N GLY A 319 22.81 10.02 12.83
CA GLY A 319 22.67 9.46 14.18
C GLY A 319 23.04 7.98 14.19
N ASP A 320 24.00 7.61 15.04
CA ASP A 320 24.43 6.22 15.20
C ASP A 320 23.68 5.55 16.37
N HIS A 321 23.40 4.26 16.20
CA HIS A 321 22.82 3.38 17.21
C HIS A 321 23.87 2.38 17.70
N ALA A 322 23.99 2.21 19.01
CA ALA A 322 24.92 1.25 19.60
C ALA A 322 24.39 -0.20 19.53
N GLY A 323 25.23 -1.15 19.96
CA GLY A 323 24.84 -2.56 20.07
C GLY A 323 24.74 -3.30 18.72
N GLY A 324 24.00 -4.40 18.74
CA GLY A 324 23.75 -5.29 17.60
C GLY A 324 22.97 -4.62 16.47
N ALA A 325 22.28 -3.50 16.73
CA ALA A 325 21.68 -2.67 15.69
C ALA A 325 22.71 -2.27 14.62
N SER A 326 23.93 -1.93 15.05
CA SER A 326 25.01 -1.47 14.17
C SER A 326 25.76 -2.57 13.41
N ALA A 327 25.46 -3.85 13.67
CA ALA A 327 26.23 -4.98 13.15
C ALA A 327 26.40 -4.93 11.63
N GLY A 328 27.61 -5.26 11.14
CA GLY A 328 27.97 -5.18 9.72
C GLY A 328 28.23 -3.77 9.19
N THR A 329 28.18 -2.73 10.04
CA THR A 329 28.58 -1.36 9.67
C THR A 329 30.04 -1.12 10.05
N ALA A 330 30.83 -0.59 9.11
CA ALA A 330 32.21 -0.20 9.40
C ALA A 330 32.25 0.97 10.41
N PRO A 331 33.06 0.89 11.49
CA PRO A 331 33.14 1.97 12.48
C PRO A 331 33.53 3.32 11.86
N GLY A 332 32.76 4.36 12.15
CA GLY A 332 33.02 5.73 11.70
C GLY A 332 32.64 6.02 10.23
N GLU A 333 32.10 5.04 9.50
CA GLU A 333 31.72 5.19 8.10
C GLU A 333 30.52 6.12 7.88
N SER A 334 29.50 6.05 8.76
CA SER A 334 28.40 7.01 8.81
C SER A 334 28.90 8.44 8.99
N ALA A 335 29.75 8.66 10.00
CA ALA A 335 30.34 9.96 10.29
C ALA A 335 31.23 10.47 9.14
N ARG A 336 31.93 9.57 8.43
CA ARG A 336 32.71 9.92 7.23
C ARG A 336 31.78 10.42 6.11
N ARG A 337 30.67 9.72 5.83
CA ARG A 337 29.67 10.12 4.83
C ARG A 337 28.99 11.43 5.19
N ALA A 338 28.62 11.63 6.46
CA ALA A 338 28.06 12.89 6.95
C ALA A 338 29.03 14.08 6.77
N ARG A 339 30.33 13.90 7.08
CA ARG A 339 31.37 14.92 6.82
C ARG A 339 31.54 15.22 5.33
N GLN A 340 31.51 14.20 4.48
CA GLN A 340 31.56 14.40 3.02
C GLN A 340 30.35 15.21 2.54
N ALA A 341 29.14 14.82 2.96
CA ALA A 341 27.91 15.53 2.64
C ALA A 341 27.97 17.02 3.04
N ARG A 342 28.45 17.34 4.25
CA ARG A 342 28.67 18.73 4.70
C ARG A 342 29.65 19.51 3.83
N ALA A 343 30.69 18.83 3.34
CA ALA A 343 31.69 19.42 2.45
C ALA A 343 31.22 19.52 0.98
N GLY A 344 29.97 19.15 0.66
CA GLY A 344 29.46 19.10 -0.71
C GLY A 344 30.06 17.95 -1.53
N GLN A 345 30.53 16.89 -0.86
CA GLN A 345 31.19 15.73 -1.44
C GLN A 345 30.36 14.46 -1.22
N GLY A 346 30.69 13.40 -1.96
CA GLY A 346 29.99 12.12 -1.90
C GLY A 346 28.74 12.07 -2.78
N ALA A 347 28.15 10.88 -2.89
CA ALA A 347 27.04 10.62 -3.81
C ALA A 347 25.82 11.51 -3.51
N LEU A 348 25.43 11.63 -2.24
CA LEU A 348 24.25 12.39 -1.85
C LEU A 348 24.38 13.88 -2.16
N ALA A 349 25.52 14.51 -1.83
CA ALA A 349 25.74 15.91 -2.13
C ALA A 349 25.78 16.19 -3.63
N ARG A 350 26.29 15.25 -4.43
CA ARG A 350 26.24 15.36 -5.90
C ARG A 350 24.82 15.24 -6.43
N LEU A 351 24.04 14.26 -5.98
CA LEU A 351 22.63 14.13 -6.37
C LEU A 351 21.80 15.36 -5.98
N ALA A 352 22.05 15.92 -4.79
CA ALA A 352 21.40 17.14 -4.33
C ALA A 352 21.76 18.33 -5.22
N ALA A 353 23.05 18.49 -5.57
CA ALA A 353 23.52 19.55 -6.45
C ALA A 353 22.93 19.43 -7.88
N GLU A 354 22.96 18.24 -8.47
CA GLU A 354 22.37 17.98 -9.80
C GLU A 354 20.85 18.23 -9.81
N SER A 355 20.19 17.97 -8.68
CA SER A 355 18.76 18.22 -8.53
C SER A 355 18.45 19.66 -8.06
N GLY A 356 19.44 20.55 -7.92
CA GLY A 356 19.24 21.90 -7.41
C GLY A 356 18.58 21.96 -6.02
N ALA A 357 18.86 20.97 -5.17
CA ALA A 357 18.33 20.88 -3.80
C ALA A 357 19.41 21.28 -2.79
N GLY A 358 19.03 22.10 -1.79
CA GLY A 358 19.92 22.45 -0.70
C GLY A 358 20.09 21.27 0.26
N LEU A 359 21.33 20.95 0.64
CA LEU A 359 21.62 19.86 1.59
C LEU A 359 22.02 20.42 2.96
N GLN A 360 21.29 20.02 4.00
CA GLN A 360 21.60 20.35 5.39
C GLN A 360 21.81 19.06 6.18
N VAL A 361 23.02 18.87 6.71
CA VAL A 361 23.34 17.71 7.56
C VAL A 361 23.09 18.06 9.02
N VAL A 362 22.25 17.26 9.68
CA VAL A 362 21.78 17.46 11.05
C VAL A 362 22.37 16.36 11.92
N GLU A 363 23.15 16.72 12.94
CA GLU A 363 23.57 15.77 13.97
C GLU A 363 22.41 15.50 14.93
N THR A 364 22.15 14.23 15.20
CA THR A 364 21.15 13.80 16.18
C THR A 364 21.82 13.15 17.39
N PRO A 365 21.15 13.07 18.55
CA PRO A 365 21.69 12.36 19.70
C PRO A 365 22.06 10.92 19.33
N ALA A 366 23.21 10.45 19.83
CA ALA A 366 23.58 9.04 19.70
C ALA A 366 22.62 8.19 20.54
N SER A 367 22.26 7.02 20.01
CA SER A 367 21.30 6.12 20.65
C SER A 367 22.00 4.97 21.37
N GLY A 368 21.49 4.61 22.54
CA GLY A 368 21.93 3.43 23.30
C GLY A 368 21.65 2.11 22.57
N ALA A 369 22.16 1.01 23.11
CA ALA A 369 21.89 -0.34 22.59
C ALA A 369 20.48 -0.76 23.00
N MET A 370 19.51 -0.66 22.08
CA MET A 370 18.08 -0.86 22.36
C MET A 370 17.74 -2.23 22.98
N GLU A 371 18.57 -3.25 22.75
CA GLU A 371 18.43 -4.58 23.35
C GLU A 371 18.79 -4.62 24.84
N ASP A 372 19.63 -3.71 25.31
CA ASP A 372 20.17 -3.69 26.68
C ASP A 372 19.52 -2.58 27.54
N GLU A 373 19.27 -1.41 26.94
CA GLU A 373 18.80 -0.20 27.62
C GLU A 373 17.92 0.67 26.71
N PRO A 374 17.22 1.69 27.23
CA PRO A 374 16.52 2.66 26.39
C PRO A 374 17.47 3.36 25.42
N ALA A 375 17.08 3.47 24.15
CA ALA A 375 17.83 4.19 23.12
C ALA A 375 18.03 5.67 23.47
N LEU A 376 17.04 6.31 24.11
CA LEU A 376 17.05 7.70 24.57
C LEU A 376 16.36 7.85 25.92
N THR A 377 16.74 8.87 26.67
CA THR A 377 15.95 9.35 27.82
C THR A 377 14.72 10.14 27.35
N ALA A 378 13.69 10.25 28.19
CA ALA A 378 12.48 11.02 27.89
C ALA A 378 12.78 12.50 27.55
N ASP A 379 13.74 13.12 28.25
CA ASP A 379 14.15 14.50 27.99
C ASP A 379 14.86 14.64 26.62
N GLN A 380 15.63 13.63 26.21
CA GLN A 380 16.25 13.59 24.89
C GLN A 380 15.21 13.42 23.79
N VAL A 381 14.19 12.59 23.99
CA VAL A 381 13.06 12.44 23.04
C VAL A 381 12.34 13.78 22.86
N GLU A 382 11.97 14.43 23.96
CA GLU A 382 11.27 15.73 23.90
C GLU A 382 12.14 16.81 23.22
N SER A 383 13.43 16.83 23.53
CA SER A 383 14.39 17.77 22.92
C SER A 383 14.58 17.51 21.43
N ALA A 384 14.65 16.24 21.01
CA ALA A 384 14.79 15.82 19.63
C ALA A 384 13.56 16.18 18.80
N LEU A 385 12.35 15.90 19.32
CA LEU A 385 11.09 16.28 18.69
C LEU A 385 10.98 17.80 18.47
N ARG A 386 11.29 18.59 19.51
CA ARG A 386 11.30 20.07 19.40
C ARG A 386 12.39 20.57 18.47
N TYR A 387 13.52 19.89 18.36
CA TYR A 387 14.56 20.26 17.41
C TYR A 387 14.13 20.00 15.98
N GLY A 388 13.56 18.83 15.69
CA GLY A 388 12.97 18.51 14.39
C GLY A 388 11.91 19.51 13.97
N TRP A 389 11.00 19.87 14.88
CA TRP A 389 9.97 20.87 14.62
C TRP A 389 10.56 22.21 14.18
N ARG A 390 11.58 22.71 14.91
CA ARG A 390 12.27 23.96 14.57
C ARG A 390 12.99 23.90 13.22
N LEU A 391 13.53 22.74 12.83
CA LEU A 391 14.15 22.57 11.51
C LEU A 391 13.12 22.75 10.39
N ALA A 392 11.91 22.23 10.59
CA ALA A 392 10.82 22.41 9.63
C ALA A 392 10.34 23.87 9.58
N GLU A 393 10.21 24.55 10.73
CA GLU A 393 9.90 25.99 10.78
C GLU A 393 10.96 26.82 10.03
N GLN A 394 12.23 26.57 10.28
CA GLN A 394 13.34 27.24 9.59
C GLN A 394 13.33 27.00 8.07
N ALA A 395 12.90 25.81 7.63
CA ALA A 395 12.75 25.52 6.21
C ALA A 395 11.57 26.30 5.60
N ALA A 396 10.41 26.29 6.26
CA ALA A 396 9.23 27.01 5.82
C ALA A 396 9.49 28.53 5.75
N ASP A 397 10.11 29.11 6.78
CA ASP A 397 10.44 30.54 6.84
C ASP A 397 11.49 30.95 5.80
N ALA A 398 12.32 30.01 5.36
CA ALA A 398 13.26 30.20 4.25
C ALA A 398 12.62 30.03 2.85
N GLY A 399 11.31 29.81 2.77
CA GLY A 399 10.59 29.62 1.52
C GLY A 399 10.90 28.29 0.83
N VAL A 400 11.26 27.25 1.60
CA VAL A 400 11.36 25.88 1.07
C VAL A 400 9.95 25.41 0.70
N GLN A 401 9.81 24.83 -0.49
CA GLN A 401 8.53 24.35 -1.03
C GLN A 401 8.36 22.83 -0.86
N LEU A 402 9.45 22.11 -0.61
CA LEU A 402 9.47 20.66 -0.38
C LEU A 402 10.67 20.28 0.49
N LEU A 403 10.43 19.48 1.52
CA LEU A 403 11.50 18.83 2.29
C LEU A 403 11.78 17.42 1.74
N VAL A 404 13.02 17.00 1.82
CA VAL A 404 13.42 15.59 1.64
C VAL A 404 14.00 15.12 2.96
N LEU A 405 13.40 14.08 3.53
CA LEU A 405 13.86 13.50 4.78
C LEU A 405 14.79 12.33 4.47
N ALA A 406 16.05 12.48 4.88
CA ALA A 406 17.12 11.53 4.64
C ALA A 406 17.80 11.14 5.95
N ALA A 407 18.37 9.95 6.02
CA ALA A 407 19.11 9.51 7.20
C ALA A 407 20.35 8.69 6.83
N CYS A 408 21.43 8.89 7.58
CA CYS A 408 22.61 8.05 7.55
C CYS A 408 23.09 7.77 8.97
N GLY A 409 23.50 6.54 9.23
CA GLY A 409 23.95 6.16 10.57
C GLY A 409 24.12 4.66 10.68
N ALA A 410 24.99 4.23 11.59
CA ALA A 410 25.12 2.83 11.93
C ALA A 410 23.86 2.37 12.67
N GLY A 411 23.22 1.31 12.18
CA GLY A 411 22.07 0.69 12.82
C GLY A 411 20.72 1.41 12.70
N THR A 412 20.64 2.50 11.96
CA THR A 412 19.40 3.27 11.76
C THR A 412 18.29 2.44 11.10
N GLU A 413 18.64 1.56 10.16
CA GLU A 413 17.71 0.62 9.54
C GLU A 413 17.15 -0.39 10.55
N ALA A 414 17.98 -0.84 11.51
CA ALA A 414 17.55 -1.79 12.54
C ALA A 414 16.64 -1.12 13.59
N ALA A 415 16.95 0.11 13.98
CA ALA A 415 16.08 0.91 14.85
C ALA A 415 14.74 1.23 14.17
N ALA A 416 14.77 1.62 12.89
CA ALA A 416 13.56 1.83 12.11
C ALA A 416 12.72 0.54 12.04
N ALA A 417 13.34 -0.61 11.78
CA ALA A 417 12.67 -1.90 11.81
C ALA A 417 12.05 -2.22 13.19
N ALA A 418 12.74 -1.92 14.29
CA ALA A 418 12.20 -2.10 15.64
C ALA A 418 10.94 -1.24 15.88
N VAL A 419 10.96 0.03 15.45
CA VAL A 419 9.80 0.93 15.51
C VAL A 419 8.64 0.38 14.67
N LEU A 420 8.90 -0.09 13.46
CA LEU A 420 7.87 -0.69 12.59
C LEU A 420 7.27 -1.96 13.20
N VAL A 421 8.09 -2.85 13.75
CA VAL A 421 7.58 -4.06 14.41
C VAL A 421 6.70 -3.70 15.60
N ALA A 422 7.12 -2.73 16.42
CA ALA A 422 6.36 -2.32 17.60
C ALA A 422 5.00 -1.69 17.24
N THR A 423 4.94 -0.96 16.13
CA THR A 423 3.76 -0.16 15.71
C THR A 423 2.86 -0.87 14.70
N ALA A 424 3.39 -1.76 13.85
CA ALA A 424 2.66 -2.48 12.81
C ALA A 424 2.50 -3.99 13.07
N GLY A 425 3.17 -4.54 14.09
CA GLY A 425 3.00 -5.95 14.49
C GLY A 425 3.65 -6.98 13.55
N ALA A 426 4.70 -6.60 12.83
CA ALA A 426 5.44 -7.49 11.94
C ALA A 426 6.53 -8.30 12.66
N GLU A 427 7.11 -9.30 11.98
CA GLU A 427 8.25 -10.06 12.50
C GLU A 427 9.58 -9.41 12.08
N PRO A 428 10.62 -9.33 12.95
CA PRO A 428 11.88 -8.67 12.62
C PRO A 428 12.54 -9.15 11.31
N PRO A 429 12.62 -10.47 11.01
CA PRO A 429 13.19 -10.94 9.75
C PRO A 429 12.41 -10.54 8.50
N ALA A 430 11.13 -10.19 8.63
CA ALA A 430 10.28 -9.79 7.51
C ALA A 430 10.47 -8.31 7.14
N VAL A 431 10.94 -7.48 8.06
CA VAL A 431 11.11 -6.03 7.84
C VAL A 431 12.57 -5.62 7.65
N LEU A 432 13.52 -6.34 8.26
CA LEU A 432 14.94 -6.02 8.16
C LEU A 432 15.52 -6.37 6.79
N GLY A 433 16.03 -5.35 6.09
CA GLY A 433 16.83 -5.54 4.88
C GLY A 433 18.10 -6.36 5.16
N ARG A 434 18.52 -7.17 4.18
CA ARG A 434 19.77 -7.94 4.26
C ARG A 434 20.95 -6.98 4.33
N VAL A 435 21.92 -7.26 5.21
CA VAL A 435 23.14 -6.45 5.33
C VAL A 435 24.03 -6.73 4.12
N VAL A 436 24.52 -5.67 3.49
CA VAL A 436 25.41 -5.75 2.33
C VAL A 436 26.76 -5.15 2.72
N THR A 437 27.85 -5.88 2.47
CA THR A 437 29.21 -5.42 2.73
C THR A 437 29.64 -4.39 1.68
N GLU A 438 30.76 -3.70 1.91
CA GLU A 438 31.35 -2.78 0.91
C GLU A 438 31.69 -3.46 -0.42
N GLN A 439 31.84 -4.79 -0.42
CA GLN A 439 32.13 -5.60 -1.62
C GLN A 439 30.85 -6.02 -2.36
N GLY A 440 29.66 -5.66 -1.85
CA GLY A 440 28.37 -6.02 -2.44
C GLY A 440 27.89 -7.42 -2.07
N GLU A 441 28.52 -8.08 -1.09
CA GLU A 441 28.15 -9.41 -0.63
C GLU A 441 27.17 -9.35 0.54
N PHE A 442 26.29 -10.35 0.67
CA PHE A 442 25.38 -10.44 1.81
C PHE A 442 26.10 -10.91 3.07
N ASP A 443 25.97 -10.13 4.15
CA ASP A 443 26.45 -10.48 5.48
C ASP A 443 25.29 -10.99 6.34
N ASP A 444 25.00 -12.28 6.18
CA ASP A 444 23.92 -12.95 6.93
C ASP A 444 24.20 -12.98 8.44
N ALA A 445 25.48 -13.01 8.85
CA ALA A 445 25.85 -13.02 10.26
C ALA A 445 25.51 -11.67 10.91
N ALA A 446 25.88 -10.56 10.28
CA ALA A 446 25.47 -9.23 10.72
C ALA A 446 23.95 -9.07 10.72
N TRP A 447 23.27 -9.56 9.68
CA TRP A 447 21.81 -9.53 9.61
C TRP A 447 21.15 -10.30 10.76
N MET A 448 21.65 -11.50 11.10
CA MET A 448 21.17 -12.28 12.25
C MET A 448 21.36 -11.54 13.57
N VAL A 449 22.49 -10.83 13.74
CA VAL A 449 22.75 -10.01 14.93
C VAL A 449 21.76 -8.83 15.01
N ARG A 450 21.48 -8.15 13.89
CA ARG A 450 20.45 -7.09 13.84
C ARG A 450 19.06 -7.64 14.20
N CYS A 451 18.68 -8.80 13.66
CA CYS A 451 17.43 -9.48 13.99
C CYS A 451 17.33 -9.82 15.49
N ALA A 452 18.41 -10.32 16.09
CA ALA A 452 18.47 -10.63 17.51
C ALA A 452 18.32 -9.36 18.38
N ALA A 453 19.02 -8.27 18.02
CA ALA A 453 18.91 -7.00 18.71
C ALA A 453 17.47 -6.46 18.70
N VAL A 454 16.80 -6.46 17.53
CA VAL A 454 15.40 -6.03 17.43
C VAL A 454 14.48 -6.93 18.27
N ARG A 455 14.63 -8.25 18.17
CA ARG A 455 13.85 -9.20 18.98
C ARG A 455 14.03 -8.97 20.48
N ASP A 456 15.26 -8.77 20.93
CA ASP A 456 15.58 -8.64 22.35
C ASP A 456 15.09 -7.29 22.91
N ALA A 457 15.20 -6.22 22.12
CA ALA A 457 14.60 -4.93 22.43
C ALA A 457 13.07 -5.00 22.58
N LEU A 458 12.38 -5.70 21.67
CA LEU A 458 10.94 -5.94 21.76
C LEU A 458 10.56 -6.80 22.96
N HIS A 459 11.38 -7.81 23.28
CA HIS A 459 11.17 -8.62 24.47
C HIS A 459 11.31 -7.80 25.75
N ARG A 460 12.34 -6.96 25.84
CA ARG A 460 12.61 -6.05 26.96
C ARG A 460 11.45 -5.08 27.19
N THR A 461 10.91 -4.53 26.11
CA THR A 461 9.87 -3.48 26.13
C THR A 461 8.43 -4.03 26.08
N ARG A 462 8.23 -5.36 26.09
CA ARG A 462 6.90 -5.98 25.95
C ARG A 462 5.85 -5.58 27.00
N ARG A 463 6.30 -5.03 28.13
CA ARG A 463 5.44 -4.54 29.24
C ARG A 463 5.42 -3.02 29.33
N SER A 464 6.22 -2.33 28.54
CA SER A 464 6.22 -0.87 28.46
C SER A 464 4.98 -0.38 27.71
N PRO A 465 4.47 0.83 28.01
CA PRO A 465 3.47 1.47 27.17
C PRO A 465 3.99 1.59 25.74
N ARG A 466 3.10 1.48 24.75
CA ARG A 466 3.43 1.63 23.34
C ARG A 466 3.06 3.01 22.81
N ASP A 467 3.14 4.02 23.67
CA ASP A 467 2.91 5.39 23.26
C ASP A 467 4.06 5.85 22.36
N ALA A 468 3.76 6.76 21.41
CA ALA A 468 4.71 7.18 20.38
C ALA A 468 6.07 7.65 20.95
N LYS A 469 6.07 8.36 22.09
CA LYS A 469 7.31 8.82 22.74
C LYS A 469 8.08 7.69 23.41
N ASP A 470 7.38 6.70 23.97
CA ASP A 470 8.01 5.54 24.58
C ASP A 470 8.64 4.65 23.52
N VAL A 471 8.00 4.48 22.36
CA VAL A 471 8.60 3.78 21.22
C VAL A 471 9.87 4.48 20.75
N LEU A 472 9.89 5.82 20.67
CA LEU A 472 11.10 6.57 20.36
C LEU A 472 12.19 6.43 21.41
N ALA A 473 11.82 6.46 22.70
CA ALA A 473 12.75 6.33 23.82
C ALA A 473 13.38 4.93 23.89
N GLU A 474 12.58 3.90 23.64
CA GLU A 474 12.96 2.52 23.91
C GLU A 474 13.58 1.80 22.72
N LEU A 475 13.07 2.05 21.50
CA LEU A 475 13.39 1.27 20.29
C LEU A 475 13.91 2.15 19.14
N GLY A 476 13.47 3.40 19.09
CA GLY A 476 13.85 4.33 18.05
C GLY A 476 15.26 4.87 18.29
N GLY A 477 15.38 6.19 18.32
CA GLY A 477 16.66 6.86 18.51
C GLY A 477 16.59 8.33 18.12
N GLY A 478 17.75 8.99 18.19
CA GLY A 478 17.84 10.43 17.93
C GLY A 478 17.41 10.84 16.52
N ASP A 479 17.79 10.04 15.53
CA ASP A 479 17.46 10.21 14.12
C ASP A 479 15.95 10.12 13.87
N ILE A 480 15.30 9.08 14.37
CA ILE A 480 13.84 8.88 14.21
C ILE A 480 13.08 9.95 15.01
N ALA A 481 13.52 10.30 16.22
CA ALA A 481 12.85 11.33 17.03
C ALA A 481 12.95 12.72 16.39
N VAL A 482 14.11 13.11 15.84
CA VAL A 482 14.26 14.36 15.08
C VAL A 482 13.43 14.31 13.80
N ALA A 483 13.44 13.20 13.06
CA ALA A 483 12.62 13.02 11.87
C ALA A 483 11.13 13.18 12.17
N THR A 484 10.61 12.56 13.24
CA THR A 484 9.22 12.72 13.68
C THR A 484 8.90 14.17 13.98
N GLY A 485 9.80 14.88 14.67
CA GLY A 485 9.66 16.31 14.92
C GLY A 485 9.59 17.13 13.63
N VAL A 486 10.42 16.80 12.63
CA VAL A 486 10.41 17.44 11.30
C VAL A 486 9.05 17.23 10.62
N LEU A 487 8.51 16.02 10.62
CA LEU A 487 7.21 15.75 9.98
C LEU A 487 6.08 16.54 10.64
N LEU A 488 6.02 16.54 11.97
CA LEU A 488 5.01 17.29 12.71
C LEU A 488 5.12 18.80 12.47
N GLY A 489 6.34 19.35 12.52
CA GLY A 489 6.58 20.77 12.23
C GLY A 489 6.28 21.12 10.77
N ALA A 490 6.61 20.25 9.83
CA ALA A 490 6.33 20.45 8.41
C ALA A 490 4.83 20.47 8.14
N THR A 491 4.08 19.53 8.75
CA THR A 491 2.61 19.52 8.73
C THR A 491 2.05 20.83 9.30
N ALA A 492 2.50 21.25 10.49
CA ALA A 492 2.06 22.52 11.10
C ALA A 492 2.32 23.75 10.22
N ARG A 493 3.40 23.72 9.43
CA ARG A 493 3.79 24.79 8.50
C ARG A 493 3.31 24.59 7.07
N ARG A 494 2.47 23.57 6.81
CA ARG A 494 1.94 23.24 5.47
C ARG A 494 3.04 23.01 4.44
N LEU A 495 4.10 22.32 4.85
CA LEU A 495 5.27 22.03 4.04
C LEU A 495 5.28 20.54 3.67
N PRO A 496 5.13 20.15 2.39
CA PRO A 496 5.18 18.76 1.99
C PRO A 496 6.58 18.16 2.20
N VAL A 497 6.61 16.85 2.46
CA VAL A 497 7.84 16.08 2.74
C VAL A 497 7.91 14.84 1.84
N LEU A 498 9.04 14.65 1.15
CA LEU A 498 9.41 13.37 0.56
C LEU A 498 10.06 12.49 1.62
N LEU A 499 9.47 11.33 1.88
CA LEU A 499 10.07 10.31 2.72
C LEU A 499 11.05 9.47 1.90
N ASP A 500 12.23 9.19 2.47
CA ASP A 500 13.14 8.19 1.92
C ASP A 500 13.66 7.23 3.01
N GLY A 501 13.80 5.97 2.62
CA GLY A 501 14.36 4.90 3.43
C GLY A 501 13.59 4.57 4.73
N PRO A 502 14.13 3.64 5.54
CA PRO A 502 13.47 3.13 6.74
C PRO A 502 13.22 4.19 7.81
N VAL A 503 14.17 5.11 8.02
CA VAL A 503 14.02 6.17 9.03
C VAL A 503 12.88 7.11 8.70
N GLY A 504 12.74 7.51 7.42
CA GLY A 504 11.67 8.40 6.97
C GLY A 504 10.28 7.81 7.23
N VAL A 505 10.08 6.53 6.87
CA VAL A 505 8.80 5.86 7.11
C VAL A 505 8.55 5.51 8.58
N ALA A 506 9.59 5.16 9.35
CA ALA A 506 9.47 4.94 10.79
C ALA A 506 9.05 6.23 11.51
N ALA A 507 9.63 7.37 11.13
CA ALA A 507 9.19 8.66 11.61
C ALA A 507 7.75 8.98 11.19
N GLY A 508 7.35 8.59 9.98
CA GLY A 508 5.97 8.65 9.50
C GLY A 508 4.99 7.89 10.40
N MET A 509 5.32 6.64 10.76
CA MET A 509 4.54 5.81 11.68
C MET A 509 4.35 6.47 13.04
N VAL A 510 5.43 6.96 13.66
CA VAL A 510 5.36 7.64 14.95
C VAL A 510 4.60 8.97 14.86
N SER A 511 4.81 9.72 13.77
CA SER A 511 4.11 11.00 13.56
C SER A 511 2.61 10.82 13.39
N ARG A 512 2.16 9.72 12.75
CA ARG A 512 0.74 9.36 12.60
C ARG A 512 0.08 9.15 13.97
N ASP A 513 0.78 8.51 14.89
CA ASP A 513 0.26 8.21 16.22
C ASP A 513 0.20 9.48 17.11
N LEU A 514 1.03 10.48 16.81
CA LEU A 514 0.99 11.80 17.46
C LEU A 514 -0.05 12.74 16.84
N ALA A 515 -0.06 12.83 15.51
CA ALA A 515 -0.96 13.66 14.71
C ALA A 515 -1.28 12.95 13.40
N GLY A 516 -2.46 12.35 13.31
CA GLY A 516 -2.87 11.53 12.16
C GLY A 516 -2.80 12.27 10.81
N GLN A 517 -2.91 13.60 10.82
CA GLN A 517 -2.85 14.45 9.63
C GLN A 517 -1.48 14.47 8.96
N ALA A 518 -0.39 14.17 9.69
CA ALA A 518 0.98 14.27 9.19
C ALA A 518 1.25 13.40 7.95
N ARG A 519 0.61 12.22 7.88
CA ARG A 519 0.75 11.32 6.73
C ARG A 519 0.31 11.94 5.40
N HIS A 520 -0.66 12.87 5.42
CA HIS A 520 -1.19 13.52 4.22
C HIS A 520 -0.27 14.60 3.66
N TRP A 521 0.75 15.00 4.42
CA TRP A 521 1.82 15.89 3.96
C TRP A 521 3.06 15.13 3.48
N CYS A 522 3.00 13.80 3.47
CA CYS A 522 4.10 12.94 3.07
C CYS A 522 3.85 12.34 1.69
N LEU A 523 4.91 12.25 0.88
CA LEU A 523 4.93 11.52 -0.37
C LEU A 523 6.10 10.54 -0.35
N LEU A 524 5.88 9.31 -0.83
CA LEU A 524 6.92 8.29 -0.95
C LEU A 524 7.25 8.09 -2.43
N PRO A 525 8.43 8.53 -2.90
CA PRO A 525 8.79 8.35 -4.31
C PRO A 525 8.97 6.87 -4.68
N ASP A 526 9.63 6.09 -3.83
CA ASP A 526 10.01 4.70 -4.08
C ASP A 526 10.24 4.01 -2.74
N HIS A 527 10.02 2.70 -2.70
CA HIS A 527 10.30 1.86 -1.53
C HIS A 527 11.71 1.23 -1.52
N GLY A 528 12.51 1.39 -2.57
CA GLY A 528 13.88 0.88 -2.71
C GLY A 528 14.03 -0.64 -2.70
N GLY A 529 12.93 -1.40 -2.84
CA GLY A 529 12.92 -2.84 -2.61
C GLY A 529 13.00 -3.23 -1.12
N GLN A 530 12.97 -2.26 -0.21
CA GLN A 530 13.18 -2.47 1.21
C GLN A 530 11.87 -2.93 1.90
N PRO A 531 11.86 -4.08 2.59
CA PRO A 531 10.64 -4.61 3.22
C PRO A 531 10.02 -3.67 4.25
N ALA A 532 10.83 -3.04 5.10
CA ALA A 532 10.37 -2.03 6.06
C ALA A 532 9.61 -0.88 5.37
N VAL A 533 10.18 -0.34 4.28
CA VAL A 533 9.58 0.79 3.56
C VAL A 533 8.24 0.41 2.92
N ARG A 534 8.14 -0.80 2.35
CA ARG A 534 6.87 -1.32 1.81
C ARG A 534 5.79 -1.46 2.87
N LEU A 535 6.11 -2.14 3.97
CA LEU A 535 5.15 -2.35 5.05
C LEU A 535 4.64 -1.01 5.61
N ALA A 536 5.55 -0.08 5.87
CA ALA A 536 5.14 1.23 6.39
C ALA A 536 4.38 2.06 5.36
N ALA A 537 4.71 1.96 4.08
CA ALA A 537 3.96 2.61 3.01
C ALA A 537 2.49 2.15 2.99
N ASP A 538 2.26 0.83 3.09
CA ASP A 538 0.92 0.25 3.15
C ASP A 538 0.15 0.76 4.39
N VAL A 539 0.81 0.80 5.54
CA VAL A 539 0.20 1.23 6.81
C VAL A 539 -0.06 2.76 6.85
N LEU A 540 0.77 3.55 6.17
CA LEU A 540 0.61 5.00 6.05
C LEU A 540 -0.36 5.39 4.91
N GLY A 541 -0.74 4.45 4.04
CA GLY A 541 -1.53 4.72 2.84
C GLY A 541 -0.74 5.48 1.76
N LEU A 542 0.58 5.30 1.72
CA LEU A 542 1.46 5.94 0.73
C LEU A 542 1.70 4.98 -0.44
N THR A 543 1.38 5.39 -1.66
CA THR A 543 1.69 4.62 -2.86
C THR A 543 3.03 5.05 -3.44
N PRO A 544 4.04 4.16 -3.54
CA PRO A 544 5.28 4.47 -4.24
C PRO A 544 5.04 4.81 -5.71
N LEU A 545 5.71 5.85 -6.21
CA LEU A 545 5.50 6.38 -7.56
C LEU A 545 6.38 5.69 -8.61
N VAL A 546 7.57 5.25 -8.21
CA VAL A 546 8.55 4.57 -9.06
C VAL A 546 9.12 3.33 -8.36
N ASP A 547 9.72 2.42 -9.14
CA ASP A 547 10.44 1.21 -8.67
C ASP A 547 11.85 1.17 -9.29
N LEU A 548 12.68 2.14 -8.92
CA LEU A 548 14.09 2.28 -9.31
C LEU A 548 14.99 1.24 -8.62
N ARG A 549 14.55 0.70 -7.47
CA ARG A 549 15.32 -0.25 -6.64
C ARG A 549 16.75 0.22 -6.34
N LEU A 550 16.90 1.51 -6.02
CA LEU A 550 18.19 2.08 -5.67
C LEU A 550 18.62 1.59 -4.28
N GLY A 551 19.78 0.95 -4.22
CA GLY A 551 20.45 0.55 -2.97
C GLY A 551 21.39 1.62 -2.41
N LEU A 552 21.21 2.89 -2.76
CA LEU A 552 22.11 3.99 -2.39
C LEU A 552 21.84 4.53 -0.97
N GLY A 553 20.60 4.40 -0.48
CA GLY A 553 20.17 4.91 0.83
C GLY A 553 20.26 6.44 0.97
N GLU A 554 20.16 6.93 2.20
CA GLU A 554 20.49 8.31 2.60
C GLU A 554 19.74 9.46 1.89
N GLY A 555 18.55 9.27 1.33
CA GLY A 555 17.87 10.32 0.57
C GLY A 555 18.12 10.26 -0.95
N ALA A 556 19.00 9.37 -1.40
CA ALA A 556 19.38 9.28 -2.81
C ALA A 556 18.21 8.90 -3.71
N THR A 557 17.28 8.08 -3.22
CA THR A 557 16.14 7.64 -4.03
C THR A 557 15.16 8.76 -4.26
N ALA A 558 14.85 9.55 -3.23
CA ALA A 558 14.02 10.73 -3.36
C ALA A 558 14.65 11.78 -4.29
N LEU A 559 15.97 11.98 -4.20
CA LEU A 559 16.68 12.89 -5.11
C LEU A 559 16.72 12.38 -6.55
N ALA A 560 16.88 11.09 -6.77
CA ALA A 560 16.85 10.51 -8.12
C ALA A 560 15.46 10.63 -8.77
N ALA A 561 14.39 10.55 -7.98
CA ALA A 561 13.02 10.74 -8.47
C ALA A 561 12.66 12.22 -8.68
N LEU A 562 13.26 13.14 -7.94
CA LEU A 562 12.87 14.55 -7.91
C LEU A 562 12.79 15.24 -9.31
N PRO A 563 13.73 15.02 -10.25
CA PRO A 563 13.62 15.58 -11.61
C PRO A 563 12.37 15.11 -12.38
N LEU A 564 11.99 13.84 -12.20
CA LEU A 564 10.77 13.27 -12.79
C LEU A 564 9.53 13.93 -12.19
N LEU A 565 9.48 14.07 -10.87
CA LEU A 565 8.36 14.72 -10.16
C LEU A 565 8.17 16.17 -10.62
N ARG A 566 9.27 16.93 -10.71
CA ARG A 566 9.25 18.31 -11.23
C ARG A 566 8.81 18.40 -12.68
N SER A 567 9.19 17.43 -13.51
CA SER A 567 8.79 17.40 -14.92
C SER A 567 7.29 17.19 -15.07
N ALA A 568 6.71 16.28 -14.27
CA ALA A 568 5.25 16.06 -14.24
C ALA A 568 4.50 17.34 -13.83
N LEU A 569 4.97 18.03 -12.78
CA LEU A 569 4.40 19.31 -12.35
C LEU A 569 4.56 20.41 -13.41
N ALA A 570 5.70 20.45 -14.10
CA ALA A 570 5.94 21.45 -15.14
C ALA A 570 4.98 21.27 -16.31
N LEU A 571 4.83 20.02 -16.79
CA LEU A 571 3.87 19.69 -17.86
C LEU A 571 2.43 20.04 -17.43
N ALA A 572 2.03 19.64 -16.23
CA ALA A 572 0.70 19.94 -15.70
C ALA A 572 0.43 21.44 -15.58
N ALA A 573 1.46 22.26 -15.30
CA ALA A 573 1.33 23.70 -15.16
C ALA A 573 1.38 24.45 -16.50
N SER A 574 2.13 23.96 -17.49
CA SER A 574 2.43 24.71 -18.72
C SER A 574 1.63 24.32 -19.94
N LEU A 575 1.09 23.09 -20.00
CA LEU A 575 0.37 22.64 -21.18
C LEU A 575 -0.97 23.36 -21.33
N PRO A 576 -1.36 23.72 -22.56
CA PRO A 576 -2.64 24.38 -22.78
C PRO A 576 -3.77 23.35 -22.84
N VAL A 577 -5.02 23.82 -22.78
CA VAL A 577 -6.21 22.97 -23.00
C VAL A 577 -6.19 22.37 -24.41
N HIS A 578 -6.59 21.11 -24.54
CA HIS A 578 -6.64 20.38 -25.82
C HIS A 578 -7.54 21.13 -26.83
N PRO A 579 -7.10 21.34 -28.09
CA PRO A 579 -7.84 22.15 -29.06
C PRO A 579 -9.31 21.75 -29.25
N SER A 580 -9.64 20.46 -29.22
CA SER A 580 -11.03 19.97 -29.39
C SER A 580 -11.97 20.37 -28.25
N LEU A 581 -11.44 20.81 -27.11
CA LEU A 581 -12.21 21.29 -25.96
C LEU A 581 -12.28 22.82 -25.93
N ARG A 582 -11.56 23.51 -26.81
CA ARG A 582 -11.61 24.98 -26.91
C ARG A 582 -12.85 25.45 -27.68
N ASP A 583 -13.31 24.65 -28.64
CA ASP A 583 -14.45 24.98 -29.50
C ASP A 583 -15.81 24.84 -28.78
N THR A 584 -15.84 24.30 -27.55
CA THR A 584 -17.04 24.25 -26.71
C THR A 584 -17.27 25.53 -25.88
N GLU A 585 -16.30 26.46 -25.86
CA GLU A 585 -16.39 27.71 -25.08
C GLU A 585 -16.24 28.98 -25.95
N GLY A 586 -16.29 28.87 -27.29
CA GLY A 586 -16.21 30.00 -28.22
C GLY A 586 -17.45 30.15 -29.11
N ASP A 587 -18.24 31.19 -28.85
CA ASP A 587 -19.15 31.89 -29.76
C ASP A 587 -20.25 31.07 -30.47
N GLU A 588 -21.24 30.59 -29.71
CA GLU A 588 -22.64 30.71 -30.18
C GLU A 588 -23.17 32.07 -29.72
N GLU A 589 -22.67 33.14 -30.36
CA GLU A 589 -23.51 34.32 -30.57
C GLU A 589 -24.72 33.80 -31.36
N PHE A 590 -25.86 33.65 -30.69
CA PHE A 590 -27.14 33.39 -31.31
C PHE A 590 -27.41 34.52 -32.31
N ALA A 591 -26.89 34.38 -33.54
CA ALA A 591 -27.26 35.23 -34.65
C ALA A 591 -28.73 34.92 -34.95
N GLU A 592 -29.63 35.78 -34.49
CA GLU A 592 -31.02 35.75 -34.92
C GLU A 592 -31.07 35.70 -36.46
N PRO A 593 -31.80 34.75 -37.06
CA PRO A 593 -31.92 34.71 -38.51
C PRO A 593 -32.71 35.94 -38.96
N GLU A 594 -32.10 36.77 -39.81
CA GLU A 594 -32.79 37.93 -40.40
C GLU A 594 -34.10 37.51 -41.06
N PRO A 595 -35.24 38.16 -40.74
CA PRO A 595 -36.51 37.86 -41.38
C PRO A 595 -36.55 38.52 -42.77
N THR A 596 -36.20 37.77 -43.80
CA THR A 596 -36.53 38.15 -45.19
C THR A 596 -38.00 37.82 -45.48
N GLY A 597 -38.90 38.80 -45.35
CA GLY A 597 -40.26 38.68 -45.87
C GLY A 597 -41.20 39.82 -45.45
N PRO A 598 -41.98 40.41 -46.37
CA PRO A 598 -42.72 41.65 -46.11
C PRO A 598 -43.97 41.37 -45.27
N GLY A 599 -44.15 42.14 -44.20
CA GLY A 599 -45.32 42.05 -43.34
C GLY A 599 -46.62 42.54 -44.00
N PRO A 600 -47.73 42.47 -43.26
CA PRO A 600 -48.75 43.49 -43.36
C PRO A 600 -48.99 44.18 -42.02
N THR A 601 -48.94 45.51 -42.13
CA THR A 601 -49.61 46.56 -41.34
C THR A 601 -50.79 46.11 -40.47
N THR A 602 -50.84 46.57 -39.22
CA THR A 602 -51.68 47.71 -38.81
C THR A 602 -51.28 48.28 -37.45
N THR A 603 -51.31 49.61 -37.43
CA THR A 603 -51.09 50.63 -36.39
C THR A 603 -52.04 50.53 -35.20
N GLU A 604 -51.56 50.79 -33.97
CA GLU A 604 -52.07 51.81 -33.02
C GLU A 604 -51.22 51.85 -31.72
N PRO A 605 -51.19 52.99 -30.98
CA PRO A 605 -49.97 53.52 -30.35
C PRO A 605 -49.81 53.22 -28.85
N GLU A 606 -48.56 53.18 -28.40
CA GLU A 606 -48.17 53.21 -26.99
C GLU A 606 -48.68 54.45 -26.25
N PRO A 607 -49.01 54.29 -24.95
CA PRO A 607 -48.80 55.34 -23.98
C PRO A 607 -47.78 54.91 -22.91
N ALA A 608 -46.72 55.71 -22.84
CA ALA A 608 -45.88 56.10 -21.70
C ALA A 608 -45.92 55.28 -20.39
N SER A 609 -44.71 54.92 -19.94
CA SER A 609 -44.36 54.34 -18.64
C SER A 609 -45.03 55.00 -17.43
N PRO A 610 -45.46 54.20 -16.44
CA PRO A 610 -45.42 54.58 -15.05
C PRO A 610 -44.13 54.08 -14.35
N ALA A 611 -43.73 54.85 -13.35
CA ALA A 611 -42.58 54.68 -12.46
C ALA A 611 -42.63 53.38 -11.63
N PRO A 612 -41.55 53.00 -10.91
CA PRO A 612 -41.34 51.63 -10.45
C PRO A 612 -42.26 51.30 -9.27
N THR A 613 -42.99 50.20 -9.39
CA THR A 613 -43.65 49.55 -8.26
C THR A 613 -42.79 48.38 -7.80
N THR A 614 -42.26 48.52 -6.58
CA THR A 614 -41.67 47.50 -5.71
C THR A 614 -42.08 46.06 -6.02
N GLU A 615 -41.15 45.27 -6.54
CA GLU A 615 -41.14 43.82 -6.41
C GLU A 615 -40.62 43.45 -5.01
N PRO A 616 -41.17 42.41 -4.36
CA PRO A 616 -40.75 42.02 -3.02
C PRO A 616 -39.34 41.41 -3.06
N GLU A 617 -38.50 41.91 -2.17
CA GLU A 617 -37.18 41.41 -1.84
C GLU A 617 -37.27 39.92 -1.47
N TYR A 618 -36.74 39.05 -2.33
CA TYR A 618 -36.57 37.63 -2.01
C TYR A 618 -35.37 37.51 -1.06
N ALA A 619 -35.65 37.51 0.24
CA ALA A 619 -34.67 37.18 1.26
C ALA A 619 -34.45 35.66 1.29
N GLU A 620 -33.21 35.23 1.08
CA GLU A 620 -32.79 33.87 1.41
C GLU A 620 -33.09 33.60 2.89
N PRO A 621 -33.68 32.44 3.26
CA PRO A 621 -33.89 32.11 4.66
C PRO A 621 -32.55 31.79 5.32
N GLU A 622 -32.20 32.53 6.37
CA GLU A 622 -31.03 32.25 7.22
C GLU A 622 -31.10 30.82 7.81
N PRO A 623 -29.95 30.13 7.95
CA PRO A 623 -29.91 28.85 8.63
C PRO A 623 -30.20 29.04 10.12
N ALA A 624 -31.27 28.40 10.61
CA ALA A 624 -31.60 28.37 12.02
C ALA A 624 -30.44 27.76 12.83
N GLY A 625 -29.92 28.54 13.79
CA GLY A 625 -28.96 28.06 14.79
C GLY A 625 -29.54 26.97 15.71
N PRO A 626 -28.69 26.33 16.54
CA PRO A 626 -29.08 25.16 17.31
C PRO A 626 -29.97 25.55 18.50
N GLY A 627 -31.20 25.03 18.54
CA GLY A 627 -32.10 25.05 19.69
C GLY A 627 -31.86 23.85 20.64
N PRO A 628 -32.29 23.94 21.91
CA PRO A 628 -31.74 23.17 23.02
C PRO A 628 -32.31 21.75 23.11
N THR A 629 -31.44 20.75 23.23
CA THR A 629 -31.80 19.40 23.66
C THR A 629 -31.69 19.29 25.17
N THR A 630 -32.81 19.49 25.86
CA THR A 630 -33.03 19.01 27.22
C THR A 630 -34.08 17.92 27.19
N THR A 631 -33.66 16.68 27.41
CA THR A 631 -34.55 15.60 27.87
C THR A 631 -33.81 14.84 28.97
N GLU A 632 -34.24 15.05 30.21
CA GLU A 632 -33.91 14.19 31.34
C GLU A 632 -34.51 12.78 31.15
N PRO A 633 -33.93 11.73 31.76
CA PRO A 633 -34.39 10.37 31.59
C PRO A 633 -35.53 10.02 32.57
N GLU A 634 -36.66 9.53 32.06
CA GLU A 634 -37.71 8.85 32.86
C GLU A 634 -37.63 7.31 32.72
N PRO A 635 -38.18 6.55 33.68
CA PRO A 635 -37.65 5.26 34.12
C PRO A 635 -38.15 4.04 33.34
N ALA A 636 -37.30 3.03 33.23
CA ALA A 636 -37.64 1.72 32.68
C ALA A 636 -38.59 0.93 33.59
N SER A 637 -39.55 0.21 32.99
CA SER A 637 -40.37 -0.83 33.61
C SER A 637 -40.42 -2.08 32.73
N PRO A 638 -40.71 -3.27 33.30
CA PRO A 638 -39.86 -4.44 33.17
C PRO A 638 -40.30 -5.43 32.08
N ALA A 639 -39.32 -6.14 31.50
CA ALA A 639 -39.53 -7.32 30.66
C ALA A 639 -39.52 -8.61 31.52
N PRO A 640 -40.24 -9.68 31.08
CA PRO A 640 -40.51 -10.86 31.91
C PRO A 640 -39.32 -11.81 32.04
N THR A 641 -39.13 -12.30 33.26
CA THR A 641 -38.19 -13.35 33.67
C THR A 641 -38.73 -14.75 33.38
N THR A 642 -37.94 -15.59 32.71
CA THR A 642 -37.72 -17.03 33.05
C THR A 642 -36.72 -17.64 32.06
N GLU A 643 -35.49 -17.92 32.51
CA GLU A 643 -34.71 -19.17 32.29
C GLU A 643 -33.32 -19.07 32.99
N PRO A 644 -32.66 -20.20 33.31
CA PRO A 644 -31.99 -20.42 34.59
C PRO A 644 -30.52 -19.98 34.65
N GLU A 645 -30.11 -19.59 35.85
CA GLU A 645 -28.73 -19.25 36.23
C GLU A 645 -27.79 -20.46 36.10
N PHE A 646 -26.78 -20.35 35.24
CA PHE A 646 -25.60 -21.21 35.24
C PHE A 646 -24.59 -20.62 36.22
N ALA A 647 -24.39 -21.27 37.36
CA ALA A 647 -23.37 -20.88 38.33
C ALA A 647 -21.98 -21.38 37.87
N GLU A 648 -21.06 -20.45 37.62
CA GLU A 648 -19.63 -20.77 37.49
C GLU A 648 -19.04 -21.14 38.87
N PRO A 649 -18.18 -22.17 38.97
CA PRO A 649 -17.55 -22.55 40.23
C PRO A 649 -16.42 -21.59 40.63
N GLU A 650 -16.37 -21.22 41.92
CA GLU A 650 -15.32 -20.38 42.51
C GLU A 650 -13.89 -20.95 42.33
N PRO A 651 -12.86 -20.09 42.22
CA PRO A 651 -11.47 -20.52 42.22
C PRO A 651 -11.04 -21.01 43.61
N ALA A 652 -10.56 -22.24 43.69
CA ALA A 652 -9.99 -22.81 44.91
C ALA A 652 -8.76 -21.99 45.37
N GLY A 653 -8.90 -21.32 46.52
CA GLY A 653 -7.79 -20.67 47.21
C GLY A 653 -6.75 -21.66 47.77
N PRO A 654 -5.57 -21.16 48.19
CA PRO A 654 -4.48 -22.02 48.66
C PRO A 654 -4.82 -22.58 50.05
N GLY A 655 -4.90 -23.92 50.13
CA GLY A 655 -5.07 -24.64 51.39
C GLY A 655 -3.80 -24.66 52.25
N PRO A 656 -3.92 -24.88 53.57
CA PRO A 656 -2.85 -24.68 54.54
C PRO A 656 -1.78 -25.77 54.50
N SER A 657 -0.52 -25.35 54.56
CA SER A 657 0.65 -26.20 54.74
C SER A 657 0.65 -26.84 56.13
N ARG A 658 0.36 -28.14 56.18
CA ARG A 658 0.59 -28.98 57.36
C ARG A 658 1.99 -29.58 57.29
N ALA A 659 2.81 -29.19 58.26
CA ALA A 659 4.10 -29.80 58.52
C ALA A 659 3.95 -31.29 58.89
N ALA A 660 4.71 -32.14 58.21
CA ALA A 660 5.01 -33.50 58.66
C ALA A 660 6.45 -33.85 58.24
N THR A 661 7.32 -33.85 59.26
CA THR A 661 8.57 -34.60 59.43
C THR A 661 8.89 -35.68 58.39
N VAL A 662 10.09 -35.59 57.81
CA VAL A 662 10.81 -36.70 57.17
C VAL A 662 12.22 -36.78 57.78
N GLY A 663 12.53 -37.93 58.39
CA GLY A 663 13.88 -38.41 58.66
C GLY A 663 14.37 -39.36 57.56
N PRO A 664 15.65 -39.77 57.56
CA PRO A 664 16.46 -40.02 56.36
C PRO A 664 16.59 -41.51 55.92
N ASP A 665 17.41 -41.72 54.88
CA ASP A 665 17.89 -42.96 54.23
C ASP A 665 17.07 -43.45 53.02
N GLU A 666 17.60 -43.87 51.86
CA GLU A 666 18.94 -44.15 51.31
C GLU A 666 18.82 -44.25 49.75
N PRO A 667 19.90 -44.33 48.96
CA PRO A 667 19.94 -44.00 47.53
C PRO A 667 19.77 -45.19 46.57
N VAL A 668 19.31 -44.94 45.33
CA VAL A 668 19.34 -45.94 44.24
C VAL A 668 19.89 -45.36 42.92
N ALA A 669 21.12 -45.79 42.65
CA ALA A 669 21.78 -46.23 41.40
C ALA A 669 21.42 -45.66 40.01
N VAL A 670 22.49 -45.18 39.36
CA VAL A 670 22.69 -44.92 37.93
C VAL A 670 22.97 -46.23 37.17
N PRO A 671 22.51 -46.44 35.92
CA PRO A 671 22.96 -47.56 35.10
C PRO A 671 24.11 -47.17 34.14
N ASP A 672 25.20 -47.91 34.25
CA ASP A 672 26.35 -47.95 33.35
C ASP A 672 26.03 -48.67 32.03
N THR A 673 26.59 -48.19 30.92
CA THR A 673 26.57 -48.86 29.61
C THR A 673 27.97 -49.39 29.27
N PRO A 674 28.15 -50.68 28.91
CA PRO A 674 29.46 -51.20 28.51
C PRO A 674 29.68 -51.16 27.00
N GLY A 675 30.94 -50.94 26.60
CA GLY A 675 31.38 -50.84 25.21
C GLY A 675 31.81 -52.15 24.52
N ARG A 676 31.75 -52.09 23.19
CA ARG A 676 32.68 -52.60 22.15
C ARG A 676 33.41 -53.96 22.33
N ARG A 677 33.15 -54.89 21.38
CA ARG A 677 34.10 -55.71 20.57
C ARG A 677 33.27 -56.44 19.48
N ALA A 678 33.52 -56.20 18.19
CA ALA A 678 34.41 -56.94 17.28
C ALA A 678 33.87 -58.33 16.89
N ASP A 679 33.22 -58.43 15.73
CA ASP A 679 33.64 -59.17 14.52
C ASP A 679 32.76 -58.79 13.32
#